data_AF-A0A8P4GKR5-F1
#
_entry.id   AF-A0A8P4GKR5-F1
#
_cell.length_a   1.000
_cell.length_b   1.000
_cell.length_c   1.000
_cell.angle_alpha   90.00
_cell.angle_beta   90.00
_cell.angle_gamma   90.00
#
_symmetry.space_group_name_H-M   'P 1'
#
loop_
_entity.id
_entity.type
_entity.pdbx_description
1 polymer ?
#
loop_
_entity_poly.entity_id
_entity_poly.type
_entity_poly.pdbx_seq_one_letter_code
_entity_poly.pdbx_strand_id
1 'polypeptide(L)'
;MRYADVFAAQDEDLGYTDQVKHEIPVVDESPVSQPYRRIPPNQYQEVREHISELLRKGVIQESSSSYASPIVLVRKSDGTLRLCVDYRRLNAKTRRDAFPLPRIDESLDALSGAKFFSTIDLASGYHQVAVHEKDRNKTAFTTPFGLYEYLRMPFGLCNAPATFQRLMQATMSDLVFQIVLVYLDDLLVFSPTFQDHLVRLETVLKRLRDTGLKVKVEKCHFLQSEVRFLGHQVSSQGIGTDPDKICAVKLWPIPSTVKELRSFLGFCSYYRRFIEGFSQIAGPLHDVVNTCMKECNQAKVNQKFRSAWTPQSQLAFELLKEKLTSAPTLGYADFTRPFLLETDASSLGLGAVLYQEQGGRKKVIAYASRRLRGAEKNDQNYSSMKLELLALKWAVTEKFRSYLLGSKFTVITDNNPLCHLSTANLGAVQQRWVAQLAVFDFDVKYRPGRCNTAADALSRQPVVDGPEPVSEDAEYDGCVAICNALRTGTELGLDLVTAGVEHCKIGQLCASEAGETVISEAVQDNTPTLPGYSKAELQSFQAADPTIRVLREFWSQQKKPTYQEKADFPKPVRSLLRQWPRIRERDGLLYRVMEDVHLGRCHQLLLPACLKEQVLKSVHDQMGHQGIERTLGLVRQRCFWGGYA
;
A
#
# COMPACT_ATOMS: atom_id res chain seq x y z
N MET A 1 -40.54 -0.26 21.81
CA MET A 1 -39.66 0.26 20.74
C MET A 1 -39.66 -0.74 19.59
N ARG A 2 -39.76 -0.30 18.32
CA ARG A 2 -40.02 -1.19 17.15
C ARG A 2 -38.83 -2.05 16.70
N TYR A 3 -37.60 -1.65 17.03
CA TYR A 3 -36.33 -2.30 16.64
C TYR A 3 -35.40 -2.56 17.83
N ALA A 4 -35.95 -2.72 19.04
CA ALA A 4 -35.16 -2.87 20.27
C ALA A 4 -34.20 -4.07 20.23
N ASP A 5 -34.64 -5.15 19.60
CA ASP A 5 -33.93 -6.41 19.38
C ASP A 5 -32.67 -6.30 18.50
N VAL A 6 -32.56 -5.25 17.69
CA VAL A 6 -31.40 -4.97 16.83
C VAL A 6 -30.27 -4.30 17.63
N PHE A 7 -30.60 -3.63 18.73
CA PHE A 7 -29.62 -3.00 19.60
C PHE A 7 -29.16 -4.00 20.66
N ALA A 8 -27.84 -4.15 20.82
CA ALA A 8 -27.29 -4.96 21.90
C ALA A 8 -27.65 -4.32 23.24
N ALA A 9 -28.46 -4.99 24.05
CA ALA A 9 -28.91 -4.47 25.34
C ALA A 9 -27.83 -4.56 26.43
N GLN A 10 -26.90 -5.50 26.28
CA GLN A 10 -25.75 -5.77 27.17
C GLN A 10 -24.57 -6.25 26.31
N ASP A 11 -23.35 -6.23 26.83
CA ASP A 11 -22.17 -6.72 26.09
C ASP A 11 -22.18 -8.26 25.89
N GLU A 12 -23.04 -9.02 26.59
CA GLU A 12 -23.39 -10.41 26.27
C GLU A 12 -24.32 -10.59 25.06
N ASP A 13 -25.08 -9.55 24.70
CA ASP A 13 -26.11 -9.62 23.65
C ASP A 13 -25.51 -9.45 22.25
N LEU A 14 -24.59 -10.36 21.90
CA LEU A 14 -23.89 -10.41 20.62
C LEU A 14 -24.76 -11.07 19.55
N GLY A 15 -25.00 -10.35 18.45
CA GLY A 15 -25.59 -10.89 17.22
C GLY A 15 -24.84 -12.12 16.69
N TYR A 16 -25.50 -12.89 15.84
CA TYR A 16 -24.94 -14.08 15.23
C TYR A 16 -25.45 -14.22 13.80
N THR A 17 -24.53 -14.47 12.86
CA THR A 17 -24.85 -14.73 11.47
C THR A 17 -23.89 -15.74 10.85
N ASP A 18 -24.45 -16.64 10.05
CA ASP A 18 -23.74 -17.68 9.31
C ASP A 18 -23.98 -17.58 7.78
N GLN A 19 -24.72 -16.55 7.32
CA GLN A 19 -24.96 -16.25 5.90
C GLN A 19 -23.66 -16.14 5.10
N VAL A 20 -22.61 -15.60 5.73
CA VAL A 20 -21.23 -15.65 5.26
C VAL A 20 -20.38 -16.17 6.41
N LYS A 21 -19.75 -17.33 6.24
CA LYS A 21 -18.80 -17.88 7.22
C LYS A 21 -17.38 -17.41 6.90
N HIS A 22 -16.57 -17.19 7.93
CA HIS A 22 -15.16 -16.90 7.78
C HIS A 22 -14.38 -18.19 7.49
N GLU A 23 -13.57 -18.18 6.43
CA GLU A 23 -12.69 -19.28 6.03
C GLU A 23 -11.21 -18.90 6.15
N ILE A 24 -10.37 -19.90 6.43
CA ILE A 24 -8.92 -19.74 6.59
C ILE A 24 -8.21 -20.70 5.62
N PRO A 25 -8.23 -20.40 4.29
CA PRO A 25 -7.55 -21.19 3.29
C PRO A 25 -6.03 -21.03 3.47
N VAL A 26 -5.35 -22.08 3.93
CA VAL A 26 -3.90 -22.09 4.10
C VAL A 26 -3.20 -22.65 2.85
N VAL A 27 -1.97 -22.21 2.61
CA VAL A 27 -1.10 -22.75 1.56
C VAL A 27 -0.59 -24.15 1.93
N ASP A 28 -0.45 -24.42 3.23
CA ASP A 28 -0.05 -25.71 3.76
C ASP A 28 -0.80 -26.02 5.06
N GLU A 29 -1.24 -27.27 5.23
CA GLU A 29 -2.00 -27.73 6.41
C GLU A 29 -1.10 -28.12 7.60
N SER A 30 0.20 -27.78 7.60
CA SER A 30 1.03 -28.05 8.78
C SER A 30 0.71 -27.05 9.90
N PRO A 31 0.43 -27.52 11.13
CA PRO A 31 -0.15 -26.68 12.16
C PRO A 31 0.80 -25.59 12.67
N VAL A 32 0.26 -24.40 12.87
CA VAL A 32 0.98 -23.32 13.57
C VAL A 32 0.85 -23.57 15.06
N SER A 33 1.86 -24.20 15.67
CA SER A 33 1.94 -24.40 17.11
C SER A 33 3.01 -23.50 17.73
N GLN A 34 2.65 -22.78 18.79
CA GLN A 34 3.51 -21.90 19.57
C GLN A 34 3.19 -22.08 21.06
N PRO A 35 4.18 -22.00 21.96
CA PRO A 35 3.93 -22.00 23.40
C PRO A 35 3.21 -20.70 23.81
N TYR A 36 2.40 -20.77 24.87
CA TYR A 36 1.78 -19.59 25.46
C TYR A 36 2.85 -18.59 25.96
N ARG A 37 2.56 -17.29 25.85
CA ARG A 37 3.41 -16.25 26.45
C ARG A 37 3.19 -16.25 27.96
N ARG A 38 4.26 -16.09 28.75
CA ARG A 38 4.12 -15.88 30.21
C ARG A 38 3.27 -14.63 30.46
N ILE A 39 2.24 -14.80 31.29
CA ILE A 39 1.37 -13.72 31.77
C ILE A 39 1.81 -13.38 33.20
N PRO A 40 1.84 -12.10 33.60
CA PRO A 40 2.04 -11.71 34.99
C PRO A 40 0.98 -12.34 35.92
N PRO A 41 1.35 -12.96 37.08
CA PRO A 41 0.39 -13.63 37.95
C PRO A 41 -0.78 -12.77 38.44
N ASN A 42 -0.57 -11.46 38.59
CA ASN A 42 -1.63 -10.51 38.95
C ASN A 42 -2.70 -10.31 37.86
N GLN A 43 -2.47 -10.74 36.63
CA GLN A 43 -3.44 -10.71 35.52
C GLN A 43 -4.18 -12.06 35.34
N TYR A 44 -3.84 -13.09 36.13
CA TYR A 44 -4.40 -14.44 35.95
C TYR A 44 -5.91 -14.49 36.16
N GLN A 45 -6.43 -13.77 37.16
CA GLN A 45 -7.87 -13.72 37.45
C GLN A 45 -8.64 -13.06 36.29
N GLU A 46 -8.23 -11.87 35.90
CA GLU A 46 -8.86 -11.09 34.82
C GLU A 46 -8.85 -11.83 33.47
N VAL A 47 -7.76 -12.56 33.16
CA VAL A 47 -7.70 -13.43 31.97
C VAL A 47 -8.66 -14.61 32.07
N ARG A 48 -8.78 -15.26 33.24
CA ARG A 48 -9.75 -16.35 33.45
C ARG A 48 -11.19 -15.86 33.34
N GLU A 49 -11.50 -14.70 33.91
CA GLU A 49 -12.81 -14.07 33.83
C GLU A 49 -13.18 -13.76 32.37
N HIS A 50 -12.25 -13.18 31.60
CA HIS A 50 -12.48 -12.87 30.19
C HIS A 50 -12.61 -14.13 29.29
N ILE A 51 -11.84 -15.20 29.55
CA ILE A 51 -12.02 -16.48 28.85
C ILE A 51 -13.39 -17.09 29.20
N SER A 52 -13.77 -17.08 30.48
CA SER A 52 -15.07 -17.57 30.95
C SER A 52 -16.24 -16.77 30.35
N GLU A 53 -16.06 -15.46 30.17
CA GLU A 53 -16.99 -14.59 29.48
C GLU A 53 -17.16 -14.99 27.99
N LEU A 54 -16.06 -15.19 27.26
CA LEU A 54 -16.09 -15.60 25.86
C LEU A 54 -16.70 -17.00 25.66
N LEU A 55 -16.46 -17.94 26.60
CA LEU A 55 -17.11 -19.25 26.64
C LEU A 55 -18.62 -19.10 26.87
N ARG A 56 -19.03 -18.32 27.89
CA ARG A 56 -20.45 -18.05 28.20
C ARG A 56 -21.20 -17.39 27.04
N LYS A 57 -20.55 -16.53 26.26
CA LYS A 57 -21.11 -15.90 25.06
C LYS A 57 -21.13 -16.83 23.82
N GLY A 58 -20.57 -18.03 23.90
CA GLY A 58 -20.41 -18.92 22.74
C GLY A 58 -19.58 -18.30 21.61
N VAL A 59 -18.57 -17.51 21.97
CA VAL A 59 -17.59 -16.94 21.01
C VAL A 59 -16.44 -17.91 20.78
N ILE A 60 -16.06 -18.64 21.84
CA ILE A 60 -15.01 -19.66 21.85
C ILE A 60 -15.52 -20.97 22.47
N GLN A 61 -14.77 -22.05 22.26
CA GLN A 61 -14.92 -23.33 22.97
C GLN A 61 -13.55 -23.88 23.39
N GLU A 62 -13.52 -24.87 24.28
CA GLU A 62 -12.30 -25.66 24.55
C GLU A 62 -11.86 -26.41 23.28
N SER A 63 -10.55 -26.56 23.09
CA SER A 63 -9.98 -27.14 21.87
C SER A 63 -8.94 -28.21 22.16
N SER A 64 -8.87 -29.21 21.30
CA SER A 64 -7.80 -30.22 21.21
C SER A 64 -6.98 -30.07 19.92
N SER A 65 -7.05 -28.91 19.26
CA SER A 65 -6.39 -28.61 17.99
C SER A 65 -4.86 -28.76 18.07
N SER A 66 -4.25 -29.18 16.96
CA SER A 66 -2.79 -29.14 16.79
C SER A 66 -2.25 -27.72 16.56
N TYR A 67 -3.11 -26.75 16.23
CA TYR A 67 -2.77 -25.33 16.15
C TYR A 67 -2.79 -24.70 17.55
N ALA A 68 -1.89 -23.76 17.79
CA ALA A 68 -1.81 -22.99 19.03
C ALA A 68 -1.15 -21.63 18.74
N SER A 69 -1.96 -20.57 18.63
CA SER A 69 -1.48 -19.18 18.57
C SER A 69 -1.41 -18.56 19.98
N PRO A 70 -0.36 -17.80 20.36
CA PRO A 70 -0.26 -17.30 21.72
C PRO A 70 -1.08 -16.02 21.92
N ILE A 71 -1.66 -15.83 23.10
CA ILE A 71 -2.36 -14.59 23.44
C ILE A 71 -1.40 -13.45 23.80
N VAL A 72 -1.84 -12.23 23.53
CA VAL A 72 -1.21 -10.95 23.88
C VAL A 72 -2.25 -10.11 24.60
N LEU A 73 -1.86 -9.57 25.76
CA LEU A 73 -2.73 -8.76 26.60
C LEU A 73 -2.47 -7.28 26.37
N VAL A 74 -3.53 -6.52 26.11
CA VAL A 74 -3.48 -5.08 25.87
C VAL A 74 -4.48 -4.39 26.78
N ARG A 75 -4.14 -3.23 27.35
CA ARG A 75 -5.10 -2.38 28.08
C ARG A 75 -5.80 -1.47 27.07
N LYS A 76 -7.13 -1.36 27.15
CA LYS A 76 -7.87 -0.29 26.47
C LYS A 76 -7.66 1.04 27.20
N SER A 77 -8.07 2.15 26.58
CA SER A 77 -8.10 3.48 27.21
C SER A 77 -8.98 3.56 28.47
N ASP A 78 -9.99 2.71 28.60
CA ASP A 78 -10.85 2.57 29.79
C ASP A 78 -10.21 1.73 30.92
N GLY A 79 -8.98 1.25 30.74
CA GLY A 79 -8.26 0.39 31.68
C GLY A 79 -8.62 -1.10 31.62
N THR A 80 -9.69 -1.49 30.94
CA THR A 80 -10.10 -2.90 30.81
C THR A 80 -9.12 -3.71 29.96
N LEU A 81 -9.02 -5.01 30.26
CA LEU A 81 -8.20 -5.94 29.49
C LEU A 81 -8.83 -6.23 28.13
N ARG A 82 -7.97 -6.28 27.09
CA ARG A 82 -8.29 -6.82 25.77
C ARG A 82 -7.35 -8.00 25.51
N LEU A 83 -7.93 -9.20 25.40
CA LEU A 83 -7.24 -10.37 24.92
C LEU A 83 -7.17 -10.32 23.40
N CYS A 84 -5.94 -10.29 22.86
CA CYS A 84 -5.66 -10.41 21.43
C CYS A 84 -4.95 -11.74 21.17
N VAL A 85 -5.19 -12.37 20.02
CA VAL A 85 -4.45 -13.57 19.60
C VAL A 85 -3.40 -13.18 18.55
N ASP A 86 -2.16 -13.67 18.71
CA ASP A 86 -1.04 -13.39 17.80
C ASP A 86 -1.08 -14.29 16.55
N TYR A 87 -2.06 -14.06 15.67
CA TYR A 87 -2.22 -14.82 14.42
C TYR A 87 -1.16 -14.51 13.35
N ARG A 88 -0.06 -13.80 13.63
CA ARG A 88 0.92 -13.40 12.61
C ARG A 88 1.50 -14.58 11.83
N ARG A 89 1.76 -15.73 12.49
CA ARG A 89 2.23 -16.95 11.80
C ARG A 89 1.14 -17.62 10.96
N LEU A 90 -0.11 -17.62 11.42
CA LEU A 90 -1.26 -18.14 10.66
C LEU A 90 -1.53 -17.27 9.42
N ASN A 91 -1.51 -15.94 9.57
CA ASN A 91 -1.68 -14.95 8.51
C ASN A 91 -0.57 -14.94 7.45
N ALA A 92 0.59 -15.55 7.75
CA ALA A 92 1.66 -15.77 6.79
C ALA A 92 1.45 -17.03 5.94
N LYS A 93 0.69 -18.01 6.45
CA LYS A 93 0.28 -19.22 5.72
C LYS A 93 -1.07 -19.09 5.02
N THR A 94 -1.91 -18.15 5.44
CA THR A 94 -3.25 -17.96 4.89
C THR A 94 -3.17 -17.27 3.53
N ARG A 95 -3.77 -17.86 2.50
CA ARG A 95 -3.95 -17.25 1.17
C ARG A 95 -4.74 -15.95 1.34
N ARG A 96 -4.22 -14.84 0.84
CA ARG A 96 -4.84 -13.52 1.03
C ARG A 96 -6.09 -13.38 0.16
N ASP A 97 -7.18 -12.97 0.81
CA ASP A 97 -8.43 -12.61 0.15
C ASP A 97 -8.30 -11.20 -0.45
N ALA A 98 -8.58 -11.07 -1.74
CA ALA A 98 -8.47 -9.82 -2.50
C ALA A 98 -9.83 -9.11 -2.69
N PHE A 99 -10.83 -9.43 -1.84
CA PHE A 99 -12.13 -8.78 -1.89
C PHE A 99 -12.01 -7.25 -1.82
N PRO A 100 -12.62 -6.49 -2.75
CA PRO A 100 -12.42 -5.06 -2.83
C PRO A 100 -13.07 -4.35 -1.64
N LEU A 101 -12.31 -3.46 -1.00
CA LEU A 101 -12.87 -2.46 -0.09
C LEU A 101 -13.33 -1.24 -0.89
N PRO A 102 -14.48 -0.62 -0.56
CA PRO A 102 -14.92 0.61 -1.20
C PRO A 102 -13.87 1.72 -1.03
N ARG A 103 -13.67 2.51 -2.09
CA ARG A 103 -12.82 3.70 -2.00
C ARG A 103 -13.54 4.76 -1.19
N ILE A 104 -12.81 5.35 -0.25
CA ILE A 104 -13.36 6.33 0.70
C ILE A 104 -13.85 7.57 -0.05
N ASP A 105 -13.06 8.08 -1.01
CA ASP A 105 -13.44 9.21 -1.86
C ASP A 105 -14.76 8.97 -2.62
N GLU A 106 -14.87 7.84 -3.34
CA GLU A 106 -16.07 7.45 -4.10
C GLU A 106 -17.29 7.27 -3.18
N SER A 107 -17.07 6.77 -1.95
CA SER A 107 -18.12 6.65 -0.94
C SER A 107 -18.61 8.01 -0.48
N LEU A 108 -17.70 8.94 -0.20
CA LEU A 108 -18.05 10.29 0.26
C LEU A 108 -18.72 11.15 -0.82
N ASP A 109 -18.37 10.95 -2.11
CA ASP A 109 -19.00 11.69 -3.21
C ASP A 109 -20.49 11.34 -3.38
N ALA A 110 -20.91 10.12 -3.02
CA ALA A 110 -22.32 9.68 -3.04
C ALA A 110 -23.22 10.38 -2.00
N LEU A 111 -22.64 11.15 -1.07
CA LEU A 111 -23.38 11.93 -0.06
C LEU A 111 -23.96 13.25 -0.60
N SER A 112 -23.77 13.53 -1.89
CA SER A 112 -24.25 14.75 -2.55
C SER A 112 -25.76 14.98 -2.32
N GLY A 113 -26.12 16.18 -1.86
CA GLY A 113 -27.50 16.56 -1.54
C GLY A 113 -28.02 16.09 -0.18
N ALA A 114 -27.27 15.30 0.60
CA ALA A 114 -27.67 14.88 1.93
C ALA A 114 -27.65 16.04 2.95
N LYS A 115 -28.58 15.98 3.91
CA LYS A 115 -28.71 16.94 5.02
C LYS A 115 -28.83 16.27 6.39
N PHE A 116 -29.31 15.02 6.42
CA PHE A 116 -29.42 14.21 7.62
C PHE A 116 -28.55 12.96 7.49
N PHE A 117 -27.84 12.65 8.56
CA PHE A 117 -26.86 11.58 8.63
C PHE A 117 -27.10 10.75 9.90
N SER A 118 -26.88 9.45 9.81
CA SER A 118 -26.83 8.57 10.98
C SER A 118 -25.69 7.56 10.87
N THR A 119 -24.80 7.53 11.86
CA THR A 119 -23.75 6.52 11.98
C THR A 119 -24.23 5.36 12.86
N ILE A 120 -23.99 4.14 12.39
CA ILE A 120 -24.35 2.89 13.07
C ILE A 120 -23.08 2.04 13.20
N ASP A 121 -22.72 1.68 14.44
CA ASP A 121 -21.56 0.84 14.81
C ASP A 121 -22.06 -0.54 15.25
N LEU A 122 -21.46 -1.60 14.71
CA LEU A 122 -21.88 -2.98 14.98
C LEU A 122 -21.19 -3.54 16.24
N ALA A 123 -21.98 -4.11 17.14
CA ALA A 123 -21.54 -4.56 18.47
C ALA A 123 -20.51 -5.70 18.38
N SER A 124 -19.22 -5.35 18.50
CA SER A 124 -18.10 -6.30 18.29
C SER A 124 -18.19 -7.03 16.95
N GLY A 125 -18.44 -6.31 15.85
CA GLY A 125 -18.83 -6.85 14.53
C GLY A 125 -18.22 -8.21 14.13
N TYR A 126 -16.89 -8.37 14.21
CA TYR A 126 -16.22 -9.64 13.90
C TYR A 126 -16.76 -10.84 14.71
N HIS A 127 -16.99 -10.68 16.01
CA HIS A 127 -17.57 -11.71 16.89
C HIS A 127 -19.05 -12.00 16.63
N GLN A 128 -19.68 -11.41 15.61
CA GLN A 128 -21.03 -11.79 15.16
C GLN A 128 -21.02 -12.79 13.99
N VAL A 129 -19.89 -12.92 13.28
CA VAL A 129 -19.78 -13.75 12.08
C VAL A 129 -19.28 -15.14 12.46
N ALA A 130 -19.92 -16.21 11.99
CA ALA A 130 -19.46 -17.58 12.25
C ALA A 130 -18.10 -17.89 11.58
N VAL A 131 -17.24 -18.65 12.25
CA VAL A 131 -16.09 -19.33 11.60
C VAL A 131 -16.59 -20.64 11.01
N HIS A 132 -16.21 -20.92 9.77
CA HIS A 132 -16.53 -22.18 9.10
C HIS A 132 -15.97 -23.35 9.92
N GLU A 133 -16.81 -24.37 10.13
CA GLU A 133 -16.54 -25.54 10.96
C GLU A 133 -15.16 -26.18 10.68
N LYS A 134 -14.78 -26.31 9.40
CA LYS A 134 -13.51 -26.88 8.93
C LYS A 134 -12.25 -26.10 9.34
N ASP A 135 -12.40 -24.81 9.69
CA ASP A 135 -11.31 -23.88 9.96
C ASP A 135 -11.26 -23.41 11.42
N ARG A 136 -12.22 -23.81 12.27
CA ARG A 136 -12.25 -23.44 13.70
C ARG A 136 -10.97 -23.84 14.43
N ASN A 137 -10.51 -25.06 14.19
CA ASN A 137 -9.26 -25.60 14.73
C ASN A 137 -8.04 -24.70 14.42
N LYS A 138 -7.98 -24.03 13.25
CA LYS A 138 -6.89 -23.13 12.85
C LYS A 138 -6.84 -21.86 13.70
N THR A 139 -7.98 -21.45 14.27
CA THR A 139 -8.08 -20.29 15.18
C THR A 139 -7.61 -20.57 16.61
N ALA A 140 -7.24 -21.81 16.92
CA ALA A 140 -6.93 -22.23 18.29
C ALA A 140 -5.79 -21.40 18.91
N PHE A 141 -6.00 -20.99 20.16
CA PHE A 141 -5.10 -20.13 20.92
C PHE A 141 -4.79 -20.72 22.30
N THR A 142 -3.55 -20.55 22.72
CA THR A 142 -3.01 -21.14 23.95
C THR A 142 -2.82 -20.12 25.05
N THR A 143 -3.16 -20.54 26.28
CA THR A 143 -3.09 -19.74 27.50
C THR A 143 -2.48 -20.60 28.63
N PRO A 144 -2.04 -20.00 29.75
CA PRO A 144 -1.65 -20.78 30.94
C PRO A 144 -2.77 -21.63 31.56
N PHE A 145 -4.01 -21.53 31.06
CA PHE A 145 -5.21 -22.15 31.62
C PHE A 145 -5.90 -23.12 30.65
N GLY A 146 -5.31 -23.40 29.49
CA GLY A 146 -5.88 -24.28 28.48
C GLY A 146 -5.71 -23.80 27.04
N LEU A 147 -6.21 -24.63 26.13
CA LEU A 147 -6.29 -24.38 24.68
C LEU A 147 -7.76 -24.18 24.31
N TYR A 148 -8.04 -23.11 23.57
CA TYR A 148 -9.40 -22.72 23.18
C TYR A 148 -9.41 -22.35 21.69
N GLU A 149 -10.56 -22.46 21.03
CA GLU A 149 -10.72 -22.08 19.62
C GLU A 149 -11.98 -21.24 19.41
N TYR A 150 -12.00 -20.43 18.35
CA TYR A 150 -13.09 -19.52 18.05
C TYR A 150 -14.18 -20.18 17.21
N LEU A 151 -15.42 -20.06 17.68
CA LEU A 151 -16.64 -20.36 16.94
C LEU A 151 -17.07 -19.18 16.05
N ARG A 152 -16.71 -17.95 16.46
CA ARG A 152 -17.06 -16.69 15.80
C ARG A 152 -15.79 -15.92 15.45
N MET A 153 -15.77 -15.20 14.32
CA MET A 153 -14.57 -14.69 13.67
C MET A 153 -13.75 -13.78 14.62
N PRO A 154 -12.52 -14.17 15.01
CA PRO A 154 -11.71 -13.37 15.92
C PRO A 154 -11.03 -12.20 15.21
N PHE A 155 -10.72 -11.16 15.99
CA PHE A 155 -9.83 -10.09 15.56
C PHE A 155 -8.42 -10.62 15.24
N GLY A 156 -7.75 -9.98 14.27
CA GLY A 156 -6.35 -10.24 13.94
C GLY A 156 -6.12 -11.26 12.82
N LEU A 157 -7.16 -11.94 12.31
CA LEU A 157 -7.07 -12.74 11.08
C LEU A 157 -7.00 -11.85 9.84
N CYS A 158 -6.14 -12.18 8.89
CA CYS A 158 -5.85 -11.33 7.73
C CYS A 158 -7.01 -11.13 6.75
N ASN A 159 -7.87 -12.14 6.58
CA ASN A 159 -9.02 -12.10 5.66
C ASN A 159 -10.33 -11.70 6.37
N ALA A 160 -10.28 -11.38 7.66
CA ALA A 160 -11.47 -11.01 8.42
C ALA A 160 -12.16 -9.73 7.88
N PRO A 161 -11.44 -8.64 7.52
CA PRO A 161 -12.07 -7.47 6.91
C PRO A 161 -12.75 -7.77 5.57
N ALA A 162 -12.12 -8.58 4.72
CA ALA A 162 -12.69 -9.02 3.43
C ALA A 162 -13.97 -9.85 3.61
N THR A 163 -13.97 -10.77 4.60
CA THR A 163 -15.17 -11.55 4.97
C THR A 163 -16.29 -10.64 5.46
N PHE A 164 -15.96 -9.65 6.30
CA PHE A 164 -16.95 -8.72 6.83
C PHE A 164 -17.54 -7.81 5.75
N GLN A 165 -16.71 -7.26 4.85
CA GLN A 165 -17.19 -6.47 3.72
C GLN A 165 -18.11 -7.29 2.79
N ARG A 166 -17.80 -8.59 2.57
CA ARG A 166 -18.65 -9.51 1.80
C ARG A 166 -20.01 -9.71 2.46
N LEU A 167 -20.05 -9.92 3.78
CA LEU A 167 -21.29 -10.02 4.56
C LEU A 167 -22.14 -8.73 4.48
N MET A 168 -21.49 -7.57 4.63
CA MET A 168 -22.14 -6.28 4.51
C MET A 168 -22.71 -6.06 3.11
N GLN A 169 -21.96 -6.39 2.06
CA GLN A 169 -22.41 -6.27 0.68
C GLN A 169 -23.56 -7.25 0.40
N ALA A 170 -23.51 -8.49 0.89
CA ALA A 170 -24.64 -9.42 0.80
C ALA A 170 -25.91 -8.87 1.48
N THR A 171 -25.76 -8.19 2.63
CA THR A 171 -26.88 -7.63 3.41
C THR A 171 -27.47 -6.35 2.78
N MET A 172 -26.62 -5.49 2.22
CA MET A 172 -26.96 -4.10 1.86
C MET A 172 -26.76 -3.73 0.37
N SER A 173 -26.38 -4.67 -0.50
CA SER A 173 -25.92 -4.38 -1.89
C SER A 173 -26.83 -3.45 -2.71
N ASP A 174 -28.14 -3.61 -2.61
CA ASP A 174 -29.16 -2.79 -3.30
C ASP A 174 -29.33 -1.38 -2.72
N LEU A 175 -28.74 -1.12 -1.54
CA LEU A 175 -28.87 0.10 -0.76
C LEU A 175 -27.58 0.95 -0.76
N VAL A 176 -26.43 0.34 -1.06
CA VAL A 176 -25.11 1.00 -1.07
C VAL A 176 -25.09 2.15 -2.09
N PHE A 177 -24.46 3.27 -1.72
CA PHE A 177 -24.37 4.53 -2.49
C PHE A 177 -25.71 5.23 -2.78
N GLN A 178 -26.86 4.63 -2.47
CA GLN A 178 -28.19 5.24 -2.65
C GLN A 178 -28.76 5.80 -1.33
N ILE A 179 -28.67 5.00 -0.27
CA ILE A 179 -29.22 5.35 1.06
C ILE A 179 -28.24 5.11 2.22
N VAL A 180 -27.25 4.25 2.02
CA VAL A 180 -26.25 3.89 3.03
C VAL A 180 -24.86 3.78 2.40
N LEU A 181 -23.83 4.21 3.11
CA LEU A 181 -22.44 3.84 2.84
C LEU A 181 -22.02 2.77 3.82
N VAL A 182 -21.24 1.81 3.35
CA VAL A 182 -20.79 0.67 4.16
C VAL A 182 -19.30 0.46 4.02
N TYR A 183 -18.57 0.56 5.12
CA TYR A 183 -17.13 0.35 5.16
C TYR A 183 -16.80 -0.48 6.41
N LEU A 184 -16.56 -1.77 6.21
CA LEU A 184 -16.42 -2.75 7.28
C LEU A 184 -17.59 -2.66 8.28
N ASP A 185 -17.32 -2.38 9.55
CA ASP A 185 -18.28 -2.28 10.65
C ASP A 185 -18.94 -0.89 10.79
N ASP A 186 -18.50 0.11 10.02
CA ASP A 186 -19.14 1.43 9.95
C ASP A 186 -20.22 1.49 8.88
N LEU A 187 -21.43 1.88 9.28
CA LEU A 187 -22.54 2.19 8.39
C LEU A 187 -22.92 3.67 8.52
N LEU A 188 -23.03 4.39 7.40
CA LEU A 188 -23.54 5.76 7.35
C LEU A 188 -24.81 5.82 6.51
N VAL A 189 -25.96 5.98 7.18
CA VAL A 189 -27.24 6.27 6.53
C VAL A 189 -27.31 7.76 6.25
N PHE A 190 -27.75 8.16 5.05
CA PHE A 190 -27.82 9.57 4.65
C PHE A 190 -29.12 9.87 3.88
N SER A 191 -29.62 11.10 3.97
CA SER A 191 -30.84 11.52 3.24
C SER A 191 -30.95 13.04 3.05
N PRO A 192 -31.75 13.52 2.07
CA PRO A 192 -32.01 14.95 1.86
C PRO A 192 -33.07 15.52 2.82
N THR A 193 -34.01 14.70 3.30
CA THR A 193 -35.08 15.12 4.22
C THR A 193 -35.19 14.20 5.44
N PHE A 194 -35.78 14.71 6.52
CA PHE A 194 -36.01 13.98 7.77
C PHE A 194 -36.92 12.76 7.57
N GLN A 195 -37.98 12.88 6.76
CA GLN A 195 -38.93 11.79 6.51
C GLN A 195 -38.27 10.67 5.70
N ASP A 196 -37.50 11.01 4.66
CA ASP A 196 -36.70 10.03 3.92
C ASP A 196 -35.68 9.34 4.85
N HIS A 197 -35.12 10.08 5.82
CA HIS A 197 -34.18 9.52 6.77
C HIS A 197 -34.79 8.42 7.63
N LEU A 198 -36.02 8.62 8.13
CA LEU A 198 -36.72 7.62 8.93
C LEU A 198 -37.00 6.35 8.12
N VAL A 199 -37.44 6.46 6.87
CA VAL A 199 -37.69 5.32 5.98
C VAL A 199 -36.41 4.57 5.64
N ARG A 200 -35.32 5.30 5.33
CA ARG A 200 -34.00 4.71 5.05
C ARG A 200 -33.42 4.01 6.29
N LEU A 201 -33.52 4.63 7.46
CA LEU A 201 -33.07 4.06 8.73
C LEU A 201 -33.88 2.80 9.10
N GLU A 202 -35.21 2.83 8.92
CA GLU A 202 -36.06 1.66 9.10
C GLU A 202 -35.64 0.49 8.19
N THR A 203 -35.34 0.79 6.93
CA THR A 203 -34.91 -0.21 5.94
C THR A 203 -33.57 -0.85 6.35
N VAL A 204 -32.60 -0.04 6.78
CA VAL A 204 -31.28 -0.52 7.22
C VAL A 204 -31.38 -1.32 8.52
N LEU A 205 -32.12 -0.84 9.52
CA LEU A 205 -32.34 -1.58 10.78
C LEU A 205 -33.08 -2.91 10.55
N LYS A 206 -34.02 -2.96 9.60
CA LYS A 206 -34.66 -4.21 9.19
C LYS A 206 -33.66 -5.18 8.56
N ARG A 207 -32.80 -4.74 7.63
CA ARG A 207 -31.76 -5.61 7.05
C ARG A 207 -30.78 -6.15 8.11
N LEU A 208 -30.40 -5.34 9.10
CA LEU A 208 -29.56 -5.80 10.21
C LEU A 208 -30.27 -6.87 11.06
N ARG A 209 -31.55 -6.67 11.39
CA ARG A 209 -32.39 -7.70 12.04
C ARG A 209 -32.42 -8.99 11.23
N ASP A 210 -32.76 -8.90 9.95
CA ASP A 210 -32.98 -10.06 9.08
C ASP A 210 -31.68 -10.88 8.88
N THR A 211 -30.50 -10.25 8.98
CA THR A 211 -29.18 -10.91 8.98
C THR A 211 -28.73 -11.43 10.36
N GLY A 212 -29.39 -11.04 11.46
CA GLY A 212 -28.99 -11.40 12.83
C GLY A 212 -27.88 -10.51 13.42
N LEU A 213 -27.63 -9.35 12.81
CA LEU A 213 -26.59 -8.41 13.22
C LEU A 213 -27.10 -7.42 14.27
N LYS A 214 -26.29 -7.18 15.31
CA LYS A 214 -26.58 -6.28 16.41
C LYS A 214 -25.70 -5.04 16.45
N VAL A 215 -26.31 -3.95 16.89
CA VAL A 215 -25.80 -2.57 16.89
C VAL A 215 -25.40 -2.15 18.31
N LYS A 216 -24.24 -1.50 18.48
CA LYS A 216 -23.83 -0.91 19.76
C LYS A 216 -24.35 0.53 19.85
N VAL A 217 -25.52 0.68 20.49
CA VAL A 217 -26.26 1.95 20.57
C VAL A 217 -25.41 3.12 21.11
N GLU A 218 -24.53 2.88 22.08
CA GLU A 218 -23.66 3.88 22.72
C GLU A 218 -22.74 4.65 21.77
N LYS A 219 -22.42 4.06 20.61
CA LYS A 219 -21.55 4.66 19.59
C LYS A 219 -22.32 5.17 18.36
N CYS A 220 -23.61 4.89 18.28
CA CYS A 220 -24.44 5.29 17.15
C CYS A 220 -24.91 6.73 17.33
N HIS A 221 -24.89 7.50 16.25
CA HIS A 221 -25.37 8.88 16.25
C HIS A 221 -26.46 9.00 15.21
N PHE A 222 -27.70 9.31 15.63
CA PHE A 222 -28.86 9.32 14.74
C PHE A 222 -29.33 10.73 14.41
N LEU A 223 -29.84 10.93 13.18
CA LEU A 223 -30.55 12.12 12.71
C LEU A 223 -29.76 13.44 12.87
N GLN A 224 -28.44 13.37 12.73
CA GLN A 224 -27.54 14.51 12.86
C GLN A 224 -27.43 15.31 11.55
N SER A 225 -27.16 16.62 11.64
CA SER A 225 -26.83 17.48 10.50
C SER A 225 -25.37 17.38 10.05
N GLU A 226 -24.52 16.84 10.93
CA GLU A 226 -23.09 16.61 10.73
C GLU A 226 -22.65 15.38 11.53
N VAL A 227 -21.78 14.55 10.96
CA VAL A 227 -21.23 13.34 11.63
C VAL A 227 -19.76 13.15 11.30
N ARG A 228 -19.08 12.35 12.12
CA ARG A 228 -17.73 11.85 11.80
C ARG A 228 -17.85 10.48 11.14
N PHE A 229 -17.26 10.31 9.96
CA PHE A 229 -17.26 9.06 9.23
C PHE A 229 -15.93 8.88 8.50
N LEU A 230 -15.28 7.72 8.69
CA LEU A 230 -13.98 7.38 8.06
C LEU A 230 -12.88 8.46 8.22
N GLY A 231 -12.83 9.13 9.37
CA GLY A 231 -11.85 10.21 9.63
C GLY A 231 -12.13 11.51 8.89
N HIS A 232 -13.35 11.70 8.38
CA HIS A 232 -13.82 12.95 7.80
C HIS A 232 -15.01 13.50 8.59
N GLN A 233 -15.13 14.83 8.60
CA GLN A 233 -16.32 15.53 9.10
C GLN A 233 -17.29 15.68 7.93
N VAL A 234 -18.43 14.98 7.99
CA VAL A 234 -19.43 14.89 6.92
C VAL A 234 -20.61 15.79 7.29
N SER A 235 -20.92 16.78 6.46
CA SER A 235 -21.96 17.78 6.71
C SER A 235 -22.78 18.07 5.45
N SER A 236 -23.93 18.74 5.61
CA SER A 236 -24.70 19.23 4.45
C SER A 236 -23.95 20.23 3.54
N GLN A 237 -22.86 20.84 4.01
CA GLN A 237 -22.07 21.79 3.23
C GLN A 237 -21.01 21.12 2.35
N GLY A 238 -20.57 19.93 2.75
CA GLY A 238 -19.44 19.22 2.18
C GLY A 238 -18.69 18.37 3.21
N ILE A 239 -17.51 17.91 2.79
CA ILE A 239 -16.58 17.06 3.53
C ILE A 239 -15.48 17.94 4.14
N GLY A 240 -15.20 17.77 5.42
CA GLY A 240 -14.10 18.39 6.15
C GLY A 240 -13.10 17.35 6.67
N THR A 241 -11.97 17.84 7.18
CA THR A 241 -11.00 17.09 7.98
C THR A 241 -11.54 16.83 9.39
N ASP A 242 -11.25 15.70 10.03
CA ASP A 242 -11.73 15.39 11.39
C ASP A 242 -11.02 16.28 12.45
N PRO A 243 -11.74 17.09 13.25
CA PRO A 243 -11.14 18.01 14.22
C PRO A 243 -10.23 17.35 15.26
N ASP A 244 -10.52 16.11 15.69
CA ASP A 244 -9.70 15.42 16.69
C ASP A 244 -8.38 14.96 16.07
N LYS A 245 -8.43 14.51 14.81
CA LYS A 245 -7.24 14.15 14.04
C LYS A 245 -6.40 15.40 13.71
N ILE A 246 -7.03 16.53 13.39
CA ILE A 246 -6.33 17.82 13.20
C ILE A 246 -5.67 18.29 14.50
N CYS A 247 -6.31 18.14 15.65
CA CYS A 247 -5.74 18.51 16.94
C CYS A 247 -4.44 17.72 17.22
N ALA A 248 -4.45 16.41 16.94
CA ALA A 248 -3.26 15.58 17.00
C ALA A 248 -2.16 16.01 16.01
N VAL A 249 -2.52 16.47 14.79
CA VAL A 249 -1.55 17.02 13.81
C VAL A 249 -0.91 18.31 14.31
N LYS A 250 -1.68 19.21 14.92
CA LYS A 250 -1.17 20.48 15.48
C LYS A 250 -0.10 20.23 16.54
N LEU A 251 -0.32 19.21 17.37
CA LEU A 251 0.60 18.76 18.43
C LEU A 251 1.63 17.72 17.95
N TRP A 252 1.68 17.39 16.66
CA TRP A 252 2.55 16.33 16.14
C TRP A 252 4.03 16.71 16.36
N PRO A 253 4.82 15.87 17.06
CA PRO A 253 6.22 16.18 17.35
C PRO A 253 7.07 16.13 16.08
N ILE A 254 8.11 16.95 16.01
CA ILE A 254 9.04 16.94 14.87
C ILE A 254 9.64 15.53 14.75
N PRO A 255 9.48 14.83 13.60
CA PRO A 255 9.98 13.48 13.41
C PRO A 255 11.49 13.39 13.66
N SER A 256 11.89 12.44 14.50
CA SER A 256 13.29 12.14 14.83
C SER A 256 13.84 10.93 14.05
N THR A 257 12.93 10.13 13.46
CA THR A 257 13.26 8.95 12.66
C THR A 257 12.52 8.93 11.32
N VAL A 258 13.06 8.17 10.35
CA VAL A 258 12.42 7.91 9.05
C VAL A 258 11.04 7.25 9.22
N LYS A 259 10.84 6.45 10.27
CA LYS A 259 9.56 5.78 10.55
C LYS A 259 8.50 6.78 10.99
N GLU A 260 8.83 7.70 11.90
CA GLU A 260 7.95 8.81 12.30
C GLU A 260 7.63 9.70 11.09
N LEU A 261 8.63 10.03 10.27
CA LEU A 261 8.43 10.88 9.09
C LEU A 261 7.53 10.22 8.04
N ARG A 262 7.71 8.91 7.76
CA ARG A 262 6.80 8.16 6.88
C ARG A 262 5.38 8.05 7.46
N SER A 263 5.24 7.92 8.78
CA SER A 263 3.93 7.93 9.43
C SER A 263 3.22 9.28 9.29
N PHE A 264 3.94 10.39 9.45
CA PHE A 264 3.43 11.74 9.23
C PHE A 264 3.05 11.97 7.76
N LEU A 265 3.94 11.64 6.82
CA LEU A 265 3.68 11.78 5.38
C LEU A 265 2.50 10.92 4.91
N GLY A 266 2.37 9.68 5.43
CA GLY A 266 1.21 8.82 5.17
C GLY A 266 -0.10 9.44 5.66
N PHE A 267 -0.10 10.04 6.86
CA PHE A 267 -1.25 10.78 7.38
C PHE A 267 -1.58 12.00 6.49
N CYS A 268 -0.60 12.83 6.14
CA CYS A 268 -0.86 14.01 5.31
C CYS A 268 -1.33 13.63 3.89
N SER A 269 -0.83 12.49 3.36
CA SER A 269 -1.26 11.92 2.07
C SER A 269 -2.72 11.45 2.10
N TYR A 270 -3.23 10.95 3.24
CA TYR A 270 -4.65 10.62 3.40
C TYR A 270 -5.56 11.84 3.15
N TYR A 271 -5.15 13.00 3.66
CA TYR A 271 -5.87 14.27 3.47
C TYR A 271 -5.35 15.10 2.28
N ARG A 272 -4.60 14.50 1.34
CA ARG A 272 -4.02 15.23 0.18
C ARG A 272 -5.04 16.04 -0.61
N ARG A 273 -6.30 15.58 -0.70
CA ARG A 273 -7.37 16.26 -1.46
C ARG A 273 -7.82 17.58 -0.85
N PHE A 274 -7.45 17.85 0.40
CA PHE A 274 -7.68 19.10 1.13
C PHE A 274 -6.47 20.05 1.08
N ILE A 275 -5.28 19.56 0.73
CA ILE A 275 -4.03 20.32 0.74
C ILE A 275 -3.70 20.78 -0.68
N GLU A 276 -4.00 22.05 -0.94
CA GLU A 276 -3.42 22.81 -2.04
C GLU A 276 -1.88 22.72 -2.00
N GLY A 277 -1.27 22.16 -3.04
CA GLY A 277 0.19 22.13 -3.21
C GLY A 277 0.91 20.92 -2.59
N PHE A 278 0.16 19.93 -2.09
CA PHE A 278 0.70 18.81 -1.31
C PHE A 278 2.05 18.25 -1.78
N SER A 279 2.18 17.80 -3.03
CA SER A 279 3.41 17.16 -3.54
C SER A 279 4.62 18.10 -3.62
N GLN A 280 4.43 19.42 -3.63
CA GLN A 280 5.53 20.38 -3.56
C GLN A 280 5.92 20.66 -2.11
N ILE A 281 4.94 20.92 -1.25
CA ILE A 281 5.16 21.15 0.19
C ILE A 281 5.81 19.91 0.83
N ALA A 282 5.32 18.71 0.54
CA ALA A 282 5.89 17.45 1.03
C ALA A 282 7.22 17.06 0.35
N GLY A 283 7.60 17.71 -0.76
CA GLY A 283 8.77 17.36 -1.58
C GLY A 283 10.08 17.22 -0.77
N PRO A 284 10.50 18.24 0.00
CA PRO A 284 11.69 18.17 0.84
C PRO A 284 11.65 17.00 1.85
N LEU A 285 10.48 16.73 2.44
CA LEU A 285 10.31 15.63 3.40
C LEU A 285 10.42 14.26 2.73
N HIS A 286 9.87 14.09 1.53
CA HIS A 286 10.11 12.89 0.73
C HIS A 286 11.60 12.74 0.39
N ASP A 287 12.29 13.83 0.05
CA ASP A 287 13.73 13.79 -0.29
C ASP A 287 14.59 13.38 0.93
N VAL A 288 14.21 13.76 2.15
CA VAL A 288 14.79 13.22 3.41
C VAL A 288 14.58 11.70 3.51
N VAL A 289 13.36 11.20 3.32
CA VAL A 289 13.07 9.76 3.36
C VAL A 289 13.90 9.00 2.32
N ASN A 290 13.92 9.47 1.07
CA ASN A 290 14.67 8.82 -0.02
C ASN A 290 16.18 8.82 0.23
N THR A 291 16.73 9.90 0.78
CA THR A 291 18.15 9.98 1.17
C THR A 291 18.50 8.96 2.26
N CYS A 292 17.60 8.74 3.22
CA CYS A 292 17.79 7.77 4.30
C CYS A 292 17.61 6.32 3.84
N MET A 293 16.63 6.04 2.97
CA MET A 293 16.34 4.69 2.46
C MET A 293 17.46 4.11 1.58
N LYS A 294 18.35 4.97 1.05
CA LYS A 294 19.56 4.57 0.31
C LYS A 294 20.70 4.05 1.23
N GLU A 295 20.54 4.06 2.55
CA GLU A 295 21.54 3.57 3.52
C GLU A 295 21.10 2.24 4.17
N CYS A 296 21.94 1.20 4.03
CA CYS A 296 21.65 -0.12 4.58
C CYS A 296 22.02 -0.27 6.07
N ASN A 297 22.83 0.63 6.63
CA ASN A 297 23.24 0.57 8.04
C ASN A 297 22.37 1.47 8.93
N GLN A 298 21.58 0.85 9.80
CA GLN A 298 20.57 1.53 10.63
C GLN A 298 21.14 2.55 11.62
N ALA A 299 22.39 2.40 12.09
CA ALA A 299 23.05 3.42 12.91
C ALA A 299 23.39 4.68 12.08
N LYS A 300 23.78 4.49 10.81
CA LYS A 300 24.02 5.58 9.86
C LYS A 300 22.74 6.22 9.36
N VAL A 301 21.62 5.49 9.30
CA VAL A 301 20.29 6.05 8.94
C VAL A 301 19.90 7.20 9.87
N ASN A 302 20.02 7.02 11.20
CA ASN A 302 19.66 8.08 12.15
C ASN A 302 20.59 9.30 12.07
N GLN A 303 21.89 9.10 11.80
CA GLN A 303 22.84 10.19 11.56
C GLN A 303 22.51 10.93 10.26
N LYS A 304 22.24 10.19 9.17
CA LYS A 304 21.85 10.73 7.86
C LYS A 304 20.55 11.50 7.92
N PHE A 305 19.56 11.00 8.68
CA PHE A 305 18.29 11.69 8.89
C PHE A 305 18.50 13.08 9.49
N ARG A 306 19.30 13.18 10.55
CA ARG A 306 19.64 14.47 11.18
C ARG A 306 20.40 15.41 10.25
N SER A 307 21.28 14.91 9.37
CA SER A 307 21.97 15.74 8.38
C SER A 307 21.12 16.11 7.16
N ALA A 308 20.10 15.32 6.83
CA ALA A 308 19.20 15.56 5.71
C ALA A 308 18.04 16.49 6.08
N TRP A 309 17.70 16.61 7.36
CA TRP A 309 16.67 17.53 7.85
C TRP A 309 17.11 19.00 7.71
N THR A 310 16.77 19.62 6.59
CA THR A 310 17.09 21.01 6.26
C THR A 310 16.09 22.01 6.87
N PRO A 311 16.42 23.33 6.92
CA PRO A 311 15.44 24.36 7.22
C PRO A 311 14.21 24.33 6.28
N GLN A 312 14.38 23.95 5.02
CA GLN A 312 13.27 23.70 4.09
C GLN A 312 12.40 22.51 4.50
N SER A 313 13.01 21.45 5.06
CA SER A 313 12.28 20.30 5.63
C SER A 313 11.44 20.73 6.84
N GLN A 314 12.00 21.57 7.72
CA GLN A 314 11.25 22.13 8.85
C GLN A 314 10.08 23.01 8.40
N LEU A 315 10.31 23.90 7.41
CA LEU A 315 9.27 24.76 6.85
C LEU A 315 8.16 23.94 6.19
N ALA A 316 8.52 22.92 5.40
CA ALA A 316 7.58 21.96 4.81
C ALA A 316 6.73 21.23 5.87
N PHE A 317 7.35 20.80 6.97
CA PHE A 317 6.65 20.12 8.07
C PHE A 317 5.61 21.03 8.74
N GLU A 318 5.97 22.26 9.11
CA GLU A 318 5.02 23.19 9.73
C GLU A 318 3.95 23.67 8.73
N LEU A 319 4.29 23.90 7.46
CA LEU A 319 3.33 24.30 6.43
C LEU A 319 2.29 23.21 6.12
N LEU A 320 2.66 21.92 6.17
CA LEU A 320 1.69 20.82 6.09
C LEU A 320 0.75 20.81 7.30
N LYS A 321 1.26 21.04 8.51
CA LYS A 321 0.44 21.16 9.72
C LYS A 321 -0.52 22.35 9.61
N GLU A 322 -0.03 23.51 9.18
CA GLU A 322 -0.85 24.71 8.96
C GLU A 322 -1.97 24.46 7.95
N LYS A 323 -1.65 23.98 6.75
CA LYS A 323 -2.64 23.67 5.69
C LYS A 323 -3.67 22.62 6.11
N LEU A 324 -3.29 21.64 6.95
CA LEU A 324 -4.23 20.67 7.52
C LEU A 324 -5.15 21.28 8.59
N THR A 325 -4.63 22.19 9.42
CA THR A 325 -5.41 22.89 10.46
C THR A 325 -6.30 24.01 9.93
N SER A 326 -6.01 24.51 8.72
CA SER A 326 -6.76 25.56 8.02
C SER A 326 -7.51 25.03 6.79
N ALA A 327 -7.63 23.70 6.65
CA ALA A 327 -8.21 23.04 5.50
C ALA A 327 -9.67 23.49 5.24
N PRO A 328 -10.02 23.87 3.99
CA PRO A 328 -11.39 24.23 3.64
C PRO A 328 -12.30 22.99 3.57
N THR A 329 -13.59 23.17 3.85
CA THR A 329 -14.61 22.17 3.54
C THR A 329 -14.74 22.00 2.03
N LEU A 330 -14.51 20.79 1.53
CA LEU A 330 -14.66 20.42 0.12
C LEU A 330 -16.14 20.16 -0.18
N GLY A 331 -16.67 20.71 -1.27
CA GLY A 331 -18.01 20.42 -1.73
C GLY A 331 -18.14 19.01 -2.32
N TYR A 332 -19.32 18.40 -2.19
CA TYR A 332 -19.67 17.18 -2.92
C TYR A 332 -19.74 17.46 -4.43
N ALA A 333 -19.37 16.48 -5.25
CA ALA A 333 -19.60 16.56 -6.69
C ALA A 333 -21.11 16.47 -7.02
N ASP A 334 -21.60 17.37 -7.86
CA ASP A 334 -22.93 17.30 -8.47
C ASP A 334 -22.78 16.97 -9.96
N PHE A 335 -22.88 15.70 -10.33
CA PHE A 335 -22.70 15.23 -11.71
C PHE A 335 -23.74 15.77 -12.70
N THR A 336 -24.78 16.48 -12.23
CA THR A 336 -25.75 17.18 -13.11
C THR A 336 -25.25 18.55 -13.57
N ARG A 337 -24.13 19.05 -13.02
CA ARG A 337 -23.57 20.37 -13.30
C ARG A 337 -22.18 20.27 -13.93
N PRO A 338 -21.81 21.22 -14.82
CA PRO A 338 -20.48 21.23 -15.39
C PRO A 338 -19.41 21.50 -14.33
N PHE A 339 -18.25 20.85 -14.49
CA PHE A 339 -17.08 21.10 -13.65
C PHE A 339 -16.21 22.22 -14.21
N LEU A 340 -15.39 22.81 -13.34
CA LEU A 340 -14.38 23.80 -13.69
C LEU A 340 -13.02 23.31 -13.18
N LEU A 341 -12.12 22.98 -14.10
CA LEU A 341 -10.79 22.46 -13.81
C LEU A 341 -9.74 23.56 -14.04
N GLU A 342 -9.05 23.99 -12.99
CA GLU A 342 -7.88 24.87 -13.13
C GLU A 342 -6.61 23.99 -13.10
N THR A 343 -5.73 24.12 -14.11
CA THR A 343 -4.46 23.39 -14.22
C THR A 343 -3.29 24.33 -14.43
N ASP A 344 -2.11 23.95 -13.93
CA ASP A 344 -0.87 24.72 -14.03
C ASP A 344 0.35 23.79 -13.92
N ALA A 345 1.47 24.17 -14.54
CA ALA A 345 2.72 23.40 -14.54
C ALA A 345 3.97 24.27 -14.35
N SER A 346 4.94 23.72 -13.63
CA SER A 346 6.30 24.27 -13.56
C SER A 346 7.35 23.19 -13.81
N SER A 347 8.62 23.61 -13.82
CA SER A 347 9.79 22.74 -13.79
C SER A 347 9.89 21.85 -12.53
N LEU A 348 9.04 22.05 -11.52
CA LEU A 348 9.01 21.24 -10.29
C LEU A 348 7.89 20.20 -10.29
N GLY A 349 6.70 20.56 -10.80
CA GLY A 349 5.54 19.69 -10.75
C GLY A 349 4.31 20.23 -11.48
N LEU A 350 3.23 19.46 -11.35
CA LEU A 350 1.93 19.70 -11.94
C LEU A 350 0.94 19.99 -10.80
N GLY A 351 0.13 21.02 -10.97
CA GLY A 351 -0.97 21.40 -10.08
C GLY A 351 -2.31 21.31 -10.80
N ALA A 352 -3.35 20.87 -10.09
CA ALA A 352 -4.71 20.95 -10.59
C ALA A 352 -5.73 21.09 -9.45
N VAL A 353 -6.78 21.87 -9.68
CA VAL A 353 -7.88 22.07 -8.73
C VAL A 353 -9.21 21.89 -9.44
N LEU A 354 -10.02 20.96 -8.93
CA LEU A 354 -11.37 20.71 -9.44
C LEU A 354 -12.37 21.54 -8.64
N TYR A 355 -13.16 22.35 -9.34
CA TYR A 355 -14.21 23.19 -8.78
C TYR A 355 -15.57 22.92 -9.42
N GLN A 356 -16.61 23.42 -8.75
CA GLN A 356 -17.96 23.44 -9.30
C GLN A 356 -18.75 24.66 -8.80
N GLU A 357 -19.64 25.20 -9.64
CA GLU A 357 -20.54 26.29 -9.25
C GLU A 357 -21.83 25.75 -8.61
N GLN A 358 -21.95 25.94 -7.30
CA GLN A 358 -23.07 25.48 -6.48
C GLN A 358 -23.66 26.67 -5.71
N GLY A 359 -24.96 26.93 -5.89
CA GLY A 359 -25.65 28.03 -5.20
C GLY A 359 -25.05 29.42 -5.45
N GLY A 360 -24.52 29.66 -6.66
CA GLY A 360 -23.87 30.93 -7.02
C GLY A 360 -22.47 31.12 -6.42
N ARG A 361 -21.84 30.07 -5.89
CA ARG A 361 -20.48 30.09 -5.35
C ARG A 361 -19.62 29.01 -6.01
N LYS A 362 -18.38 29.36 -6.37
CA LYS A 362 -17.35 28.41 -6.81
C LYS A 362 -16.84 27.63 -5.59
N LYS A 363 -17.22 26.36 -5.45
CA LYS A 363 -16.72 25.44 -4.41
C LYS A 363 -15.58 24.59 -4.95
N VAL A 364 -14.61 24.25 -4.09
CA VAL A 364 -13.58 23.24 -4.39
C VAL A 364 -14.15 21.84 -4.16
N ILE A 365 -13.92 20.90 -5.08
CA ILE A 365 -14.28 19.49 -4.95
C ILE A 365 -13.07 18.65 -4.52
N ALA A 366 -11.90 18.93 -5.11
CA ALA A 366 -10.63 18.29 -4.75
C ALA A 366 -9.41 19.09 -5.26
N TYR A 367 -8.33 19.08 -4.47
CA TYR A 367 -6.99 19.48 -4.90
C TYR A 367 -6.18 18.27 -5.39
N ALA A 368 -5.35 18.47 -6.42
CA ALA A 368 -4.37 17.48 -6.88
C ALA A 368 -3.01 18.15 -7.17
N SER A 369 -1.93 17.45 -6.83
CA SER A 369 -0.56 17.82 -7.22
C SER A 369 0.29 16.55 -7.44
N ARG A 370 1.38 16.69 -8.21
CA ARG A 370 2.41 15.66 -8.46
C ARG A 370 3.74 16.31 -8.86
N ARG A 371 4.89 15.78 -8.43
CA ARG A 371 6.23 16.21 -8.91
C ARG A 371 6.53 15.67 -10.31
N LEU A 372 7.35 16.37 -11.09
CA LEU A 372 7.84 15.87 -12.38
C LEU A 372 8.74 14.62 -12.21
N ARG A 373 8.63 13.68 -13.14
CA ARG A 373 9.33 12.37 -13.16
C ARG A 373 10.38 12.32 -14.27
N GLY A 374 11.64 12.02 -13.94
CA GLY A 374 12.70 11.67 -14.90
C GLY A 374 12.71 12.55 -16.15
N ALA A 375 12.31 11.99 -17.30
CA ALA A 375 12.24 12.68 -18.59
C ALA A 375 11.34 13.93 -18.62
N GLU A 376 10.32 14.04 -17.75
CA GLU A 376 9.47 15.23 -17.62
C GLU A 376 10.26 16.45 -17.11
N LYS A 377 11.33 16.25 -16.32
CA LYS A 377 12.21 17.32 -15.78
C LYS A 377 13.21 17.87 -16.79
N ASN A 378 13.30 17.30 -17.99
CA ASN A 378 14.29 17.72 -18.98
C ASN A 378 13.72 18.85 -19.84
N ASP A 379 14.01 20.10 -19.47
CA ASP A 379 13.57 21.32 -20.15
C ASP A 379 13.90 21.36 -21.65
N GLN A 380 14.96 20.67 -22.11
CA GLN A 380 15.29 20.57 -23.54
C GLN A 380 14.26 19.73 -24.31
N ASN A 381 13.62 18.77 -23.63
CA ASN A 381 12.61 17.87 -24.18
C ASN A 381 11.18 18.23 -23.75
N TYR A 382 11.01 19.07 -22.74
CA TYR A 382 9.75 19.51 -22.16
C TYR A 382 9.69 21.03 -22.05
N SER A 383 9.26 21.67 -23.16
CA SER A 383 8.91 23.09 -23.14
C SER A 383 7.73 23.36 -22.22
N SER A 384 7.56 24.61 -21.76
CA SER A 384 6.43 25.04 -20.92
C SER A 384 5.08 24.59 -21.48
N MET A 385 4.79 24.80 -22.78
CA MET A 385 3.56 24.30 -23.42
C MET A 385 3.37 22.77 -23.26
N LYS A 386 4.45 22.00 -23.32
CA LYS A 386 4.39 20.54 -23.17
C LYS A 386 4.20 20.10 -21.72
N LEU A 387 4.73 20.85 -20.75
CA LEU A 387 4.45 20.67 -19.32
C LEU A 387 3.00 21.02 -18.98
N GLU A 388 2.47 22.10 -19.56
CA GLU A 388 1.06 22.51 -19.41
C GLU A 388 0.10 21.48 -20.01
N LEU A 389 0.38 20.98 -21.22
CA LEU A 389 -0.40 19.89 -21.79
C LEU A 389 -0.27 18.59 -20.98
N LEU A 390 0.88 18.34 -20.34
CA LEU A 390 1.07 17.22 -19.42
C LEU A 390 0.23 17.40 -18.14
N ALA A 391 0.18 18.60 -17.55
CA ALA A 391 -0.69 18.90 -16.40
C ALA A 391 -2.15 18.66 -16.73
N LEU A 392 -2.63 19.20 -17.87
CA LEU A 392 -3.97 18.97 -18.38
C LEU A 392 -4.27 17.47 -18.58
N LYS A 393 -3.39 16.77 -19.31
CA LYS A 393 -3.53 15.33 -19.55
C LYS A 393 -3.60 14.55 -18.24
N TRP A 394 -2.70 14.81 -17.30
CA TRP A 394 -2.63 14.11 -16.02
C TRP A 394 -3.85 14.40 -15.14
N ALA A 395 -4.29 15.65 -15.06
CA ALA A 395 -5.47 16.05 -14.29
C ALA A 395 -6.73 15.37 -14.83
N VAL A 396 -6.96 15.40 -16.14
CA VAL A 396 -8.17 14.84 -16.76
C VAL A 396 -8.14 13.31 -16.86
N THR A 397 -7.04 12.73 -17.35
CA THR A 397 -7.01 11.29 -17.69
C THR A 397 -6.64 10.39 -16.52
N GLU A 398 -5.98 10.90 -15.47
CA GLU A 398 -5.50 10.10 -14.34
C GLU A 398 -6.15 10.49 -13.01
N LYS A 399 -6.15 11.78 -12.62
CA LYS A 399 -6.55 12.17 -11.26
C LYS A 399 -8.04 12.48 -11.09
N PHE A 400 -8.66 13.21 -12.02
CA PHE A 400 -10.08 13.56 -11.96
C PHE A 400 -10.93 12.78 -12.98
N ARG A 401 -10.40 11.69 -13.54
CA ARG A 401 -11.09 10.86 -14.53
C ARG A 401 -12.48 10.43 -14.08
N SER A 402 -12.65 10.04 -12.81
CA SER A 402 -13.94 9.62 -12.23
C SER A 402 -14.99 10.73 -12.19
N TYR A 403 -14.58 12.00 -12.03
CA TYR A 403 -15.49 13.14 -12.04
C TYR A 403 -15.83 13.62 -13.45
N LEU A 404 -14.83 13.58 -14.34
CA LEU A 404 -14.89 14.25 -15.64
C LEU A 404 -15.34 13.34 -16.79
N LEU A 405 -15.26 12.02 -16.65
CA LEU A 405 -15.68 11.09 -17.69
C LEU A 405 -17.22 11.09 -17.82
N GLY A 406 -17.73 11.47 -18.99
CA GLY A 406 -19.16 11.59 -19.26
C GLY A 406 -19.81 12.90 -18.78
N SER A 407 -19.06 13.76 -18.09
CA SER A 407 -19.49 15.10 -17.67
C SER A 407 -18.92 16.15 -18.62
N LYS A 408 -19.69 17.20 -18.94
CA LYS A 408 -19.12 18.39 -19.61
C LYS A 408 -18.35 19.26 -18.61
N PHE A 409 -17.18 19.77 -18.98
CA PHE A 409 -16.42 20.69 -18.13
C PHE A 409 -15.71 21.81 -18.89
N THR A 410 -15.19 22.79 -18.14
CA THR A 410 -14.31 23.84 -18.67
C THR A 410 -12.95 23.74 -17.99
N VAL A 411 -11.89 23.76 -18.80
CA VAL A 411 -10.49 23.86 -18.36
C VAL A 411 -10.08 25.33 -18.36
N ILE A 412 -9.44 25.78 -17.30
CA ILE A 412 -8.75 27.07 -17.22
C ILE A 412 -7.25 26.81 -17.09
N THR A 413 -6.47 27.53 -17.90
CA THR A 413 -5.00 27.49 -17.94
C THR A 413 -4.46 28.88 -18.27
N ASP A 414 -3.25 29.18 -17.82
CA ASP A 414 -2.49 30.37 -18.23
C ASP A 414 -1.72 30.16 -19.55
N ASN A 415 -1.84 28.98 -20.16
CA ASN A 415 -1.18 28.64 -21.42
C ASN A 415 -2.13 28.86 -22.60
N ASN A 416 -2.09 30.05 -23.21
CA ASN A 416 -2.91 30.38 -24.37
C ASN A 416 -2.80 29.36 -25.54
N PRO A 417 -1.62 28.79 -25.90
CA PRO A 417 -1.52 27.71 -26.89
C PRO A 417 -2.43 26.50 -26.65
N LEU A 418 -2.78 26.16 -25.40
CA LEU A 418 -3.70 25.05 -25.11
C LEU A 418 -5.13 25.32 -25.58
N CYS A 419 -5.53 26.58 -25.78
CA CYS A 419 -6.84 26.92 -26.35
C CYS A 419 -6.97 26.54 -27.83
N HIS A 420 -5.84 26.22 -28.49
CA HIS A 420 -5.78 25.92 -29.92
C HIS A 420 -5.28 24.48 -30.21
N LEU A 421 -5.44 23.55 -29.24
CA LEU A 421 -4.97 22.15 -29.36
C LEU A 421 -5.50 21.40 -30.59
N SER A 422 -6.69 21.75 -31.09
CA SER A 422 -7.29 21.13 -32.29
C SER A 422 -6.63 21.57 -33.61
N THR A 423 -5.96 22.72 -33.63
CA THR A 423 -5.29 23.29 -34.82
C THR A 423 -3.76 23.34 -34.70
N ALA A 424 -3.22 23.05 -33.52
CA ALA A 424 -1.78 23.10 -33.25
C ALA A 424 -1.02 21.96 -33.96
N ASN A 425 0.14 22.28 -34.53
CA ASN A 425 1.05 21.25 -35.06
C ASN A 425 1.80 20.57 -33.91
N LEU A 426 1.26 19.45 -33.44
CA LEU A 426 1.73 18.72 -32.27
C LEU A 426 2.66 17.56 -32.64
N GLY A 427 3.73 17.36 -31.87
CA GLY A 427 4.59 16.19 -31.98
C GLY A 427 3.89 14.90 -31.52
N ALA A 428 4.44 13.74 -31.90
CA ALA A 428 3.82 12.42 -31.67
C ALA A 428 3.48 12.10 -30.19
N VAL A 429 4.23 12.65 -29.22
CA VAL A 429 3.90 12.49 -27.79
C VAL A 429 2.63 13.27 -27.44
N GLN A 430 2.57 14.54 -27.82
CA GLN A 430 1.43 15.42 -27.58
C GLN A 430 0.17 14.95 -28.32
N GLN A 431 0.30 14.45 -29.56
CA GLN A 431 -0.81 13.83 -30.30
C GLN A 431 -1.42 12.64 -29.55
N ARG A 432 -0.59 11.76 -28.98
CA ARG A 432 -1.08 10.64 -28.14
C ARG A 432 -1.78 11.11 -26.86
N TRP A 433 -1.38 12.25 -26.29
CA TRP A 433 -2.07 12.83 -25.13
C TRP A 433 -3.42 13.44 -25.53
N VAL A 434 -3.49 14.16 -26.65
CA VAL A 434 -4.77 14.67 -27.19
C VAL A 434 -5.72 13.51 -27.53
N ALA A 435 -5.23 12.40 -28.09
CA ALA A 435 -6.04 11.21 -28.32
C ALA A 435 -6.62 10.58 -27.03
N GLN A 436 -5.93 10.69 -25.89
CA GLN A 436 -6.48 10.24 -24.59
C GLN A 436 -7.48 11.24 -24.01
N LEU A 437 -7.33 12.53 -24.32
CA LEU A 437 -8.28 13.59 -23.95
C LEU A 437 -9.56 13.57 -24.80
N ALA A 438 -9.53 13.02 -26.02
CA ALA A 438 -10.68 12.97 -26.94
C ALA A 438 -11.89 12.16 -26.45
N VAL A 439 -11.76 11.41 -25.34
CA VAL A 439 -12.86 10.68 -24.68
C VAL A 439 -13.70 11.59 -23.75
N PHE A 440 -13.27 12.85 -23.55
CA PHE A 440 -13.86 13.81 -22.63
C PHE A 440 -14.47 15.01 -23.37
N ASP A 441 -15.60 15.54 -22.87
CA ASP A 441 -16.24 16.75 -23.40
C ASP A 441 -15.82 17.97 -22.58
N PHE A 442 -14.92 18.79 -23.15
CA PHE A 442 -14.46 20.00 -22.47
C PHE A 442 -14.05 21.15 -23.40
N ASP A 443 -14.28 22.36 -22.89
CA ASP A 443 -13.82 23.62 -23.48
C ASP A 443 -12.57 24.11 -22.74
N VAL A 444 -11.54 24.59 -23.45
CA VAL A 444 -10.34 25.22 -22.84
C VAL A 444 -10.46 26.75 -22.90
N LYS A 445 -10.25 27.43 -21.78
CA LYS A 445 -10.28 28.89 -21.67
C LYS A 445 -8.98 29.44 -21.07
N TYR A 446 -8.37 30.38 -21.76
CA TYR A 446 -7.21 31.11 -21.26
C TYR A 446 -7.61 32.06 -20.13
N ARG A 447 -6.82 32.08 -19.04
CA ARG A 447 -6.85 33.14 -18.02
C ARG A 447 -5.42 33.57 -17.69
N PRO A 448 -5.07 34.87 -17.70
CA PRO A 448 -3.74 35.32 -17.31
C PRO A 448 -3.32 34.83 -15.91
N GLY A 449 -2.09 34.35 -15.75
CA GLY A 449 -1.60 33.72 -14.51
C GLY A 449 -1.80 34.55 -13.23
N ARG A 450 -1.74 35.89 -13.33
CA ARG A 450 -2.07 36.82 -12.22
C ARG A 450 -3.49 36.64 -11.64
N CYS A 451 -4.39 36.02 -12.37
CA CYS A 451 -5.76 35.69 -11.96
C CYS A 451 -6.00 34.16 -11.84
N ASN A 452 -4.95 33.34 -12.03
CA ASN A 452 -4.94 31.89 -11.84
C ASN A 452 -4.25 31.51 -10.52
N THR A 453 -4.33 32.37 -9.50
CA THR A 453 -3.49 32.34 -8.30
C THR A 453 -3.50 31.03 -7.52
N ALA A 454 -4.62 30.31 -7.50
CA ALA A 454 -4.69 29.00 -6.88
C ALA A 454 -3.75 28.01 -7.57
N ALA A 455 -3.78 27.93 -8.91
CA ALA A 455 -2.98 26.98 -9.65
C ALA A 455 -1.53 27.45 -9.87
N ASP A 456 -1.29 28.75 -10.10
CA ASP A 456 0.06 29.34 -10.21
C ASP A 456 0.88 29.17 -8.91
N ALA A 457 0.21 29.23 -7.75
CA ALA A 457 0.82 28.89 -6.46
C ALA A 457 1.13 27.39 -6.28
N LEU A 458 0.47 26.49 -7.03
CA LEU A 458 0.80 25.05 -7.05
C LEU A 458 2.07 24.73 -7.83
N SER A 459 2.71 25.71 -8.47
CA SER A 459 3.85 25.46 -9.35
C SER A 459 5.12 26.25 -9.02
N ARG A 460 5.05 27.46 -8.45
CA ARG A 460 6.21 28.37 -8.32
C ARG A 460 6.70 28.66 -6.88
N GLN A 461 7.65 27.87 -6.35
CA GLN A 461 8.58 28.31 -5.27
C GLN A 461 9.98 27.61 -5.33
N PRO A 462 11.07 28.23 -4.83
CA PRO A 462 12.46 27.75 -4.99
C PRO A 462 13.01 26.97 -3.77
N VAL A 463 14.13 26.20 -3.78
CA VAL A 463 15.04 25.61 -4.80
C VAL A 463 15.98 24.61 -4.06
N VAL A 464 16.47 23.54 -4.73
CA VAL A 464 17.82 22.89 -4.68
C VAL A 464 17.72 21.50 -5.32
N ASP A 465 18.66 21.13 -6.20
CA ASP A 465 18.72 19.82 -6.85
C ASP A 465 19.04 18.67 -5.88
N GLY A 466 18.15 17.67 -5.84
CA GLY A 466 18.27 16.46 -5.02
C GLY A 466 18.04 15.17 -5.82
N PRO A 467 18.75 14.05 -5.52
CA PRO A 467 18.71 12.84 -6.33
C PRO A 467 17.46 11.96 -6.10
N GLU A 468 16.99 11.35 -7.18
CA GLU A 468 15.65 10.81 -7.42
C GLU A 468 14.98 9.96 -6.30
N PRO A 469 13.66 10.18 -6.09
CA PRO A 469 12.69 9.23 -5.51
C PRO A 469 12.18 8.17 -6.51
N VAL A 470 11.73 7.02 -5.98
CA VAL A 470 10.93 6.03 -6.72
C VAL A 470 9.42 6.34 -6.55
N SER A 471 8.59 5.94 -7.51
CA SER A 471 7.19 6.36 -7.72
C SER A 471 6.25 6.38 -6.50
N GLU A 472 5.67 7.56 -6.23
CA GLU A 472 4.74 7.85 -5.12
C GLU A 472 3.33 7.21 -5.23
N ASP A 473 2.89 6.75 -6.40
CA ASP A 473 1.51 6.25 -6.60
C ASP A 473 1.28 4.79 -6.13
N ALA A 474 2.29 4.10 -5.59
CA ALA A 474 2.22 2.67 -5.22
C ALA A 474 1.98 2.38 -3.72
N GLU A 475 2.05 3.38 -2.82
CA GLU A 475 1.88 3.17 -1.37
C GLU A 475 0.42 3.32 -0.86
N TYR A 476 -0.57 3.44 -1.76
CA TYR A 476 -1.95 3.78 -1.37
C TYR A 476 -2.67 2.69 -0.54
N ASP A 477 -2.34 1.40 -0.75
CA ASP A 477 -2.95 0.30 0.02
C ASP A 477 -2.32 0.08 1.42
N GLY A 478 -1.12 0.60 1.66
CA GLY A 478 -0.41 0.40 2.93
C GLY A 478 -0.87 1.33 4.06
N CYS A 479 -1.31 2.55 3.72
CA CYS A 479 -1.59 3.60 4.71
C CYS A 479 -2.90 3.39 5.47
N VAL A 480 -3.92 2.76 4.86
CA VAL A 480 -5.22 2.48 5.50
C VAL A 480 -5.03 1.62 6.77
N ALA A 481 -4.09 0.68 6.76
CA ALA A 481 -3.75 -0.14 7.93
C ALA A 481 -3.20 0.68 9.11
N ILE A 482 -2.46 1.76 8.84
CA ILE A 482 -1.87 2.65 9.86
C ILE A 482 -2.95 3.57 10.45
N CYS A 483 -3.80 4.15 9.59
CA CYS A 483 -4.91 4.99 10.05
C CYS A 483 -5.95 4.20 10.87
N ASN A 484 -6.19 2.93 10.54
CA ASN A 484 -7.02 2.02 11.34
C ASN A 484 -6.39 1.67 12.70
N ALA A 485 -5.06 1.51 12.78
CA ALA A 485 -4.37 1.32 14.06
C ALA A 485 -4.48 2.55 14.98
N LEU A 486 -4.52 3.76 14.40
CA LEU A 486 -4.79 5.03 15.11
C LEU A 486 -6.28 5.27 15.43
N ARG A 487 -7.15 4.31 15.13
CA ARG A 487 -8.60 4.38 15.42
C ARG A 487 -8.97 3.66 16.73
N THR A 488 -8.15 2.70 17.15
CA THR A 488 -8.16 2.20 18.53
C THR A 488 -7.36 3.14 19.43
N GLY A 489 -8.02 3.76 20.41
CA GLY A 489 -7.38 4.57 21.44
C GLY A 489 -6.50 3.73 22.37
N THR A 490 -5.25 3.50 21.95
CA THR A 490 -4.20 2.91 22.77
C THR A 490 -2.92 3.69 22.56
N GLU A 491 -2.52 4.47 23.56
CA GLU A 491 -1.15 4.97 23.65
C GLU A 491 -0.21 3.77 23.81
N LEU A 492 0.56 3.46 22.77
CA LEU A 492 1.62 2.46 22.90
C LEU A 492 2.77 3.06 23.72
N GLY A 493 2.91 2.58 24.95
CA GLY A 493 4.07 2.87 25.79
C GLY A 493 5.39 2.59 25.05
N LEU A 494 6.37 3.45 25.29
CA LEU A 494 7.65 3.52 24.56
C LEU A 494 8.41 2.17 24.54
N ASP A 495 8.23 1.36 25.57
CA ASP A 495 8.87 0.05 25.74
C ASP A 495 8.33 -1.01 24.76
N LEU A 496 7.03 -0.95 24.42
CA LEU A 496 6.41 -1.85 23.44
C LEU A 496 6.78 -1.49 21.99
N VAL A 497 7.00 -0.20 21.72
CA VAL A 497 7.58 0.24 20.44
C VAL A 497 8.99 -0.32 20.28
N THR A 498 9.78 -0.33 21.36
CA THR A 498 11.15 -0.84 21.38
C THR A 498 11.19 -2.36 21.19
N ALA A 499 10.36 -3.13 21.91
CA ALA A 499 10.24 -4.58 21.71
C ALA A 499 9.68 -4.97 20.32
N GLY A 500 8.85 -4.10 19.71
CA GLY A 500 8.35 -4.28 18.34
C GLY A 500 9.39 -4.06 17.24
N VAL A 501 10.50 -3.37 17.54
CA VAL A 501 11.58 -3.08 16.59
C VAL A 501 12.55 -4.26 16.43
N GLU A 502 12.79 -5.05 17.48
CA GLU A 502 13.74 -6.18 17.40
C GLU A 502 13.24 -7.37 16.57
N HIS A 503 11.92 -7.54 16.40
CA HIS A 503 11.33 -8.73 15.78
C HIS A 503 10.72 -8.55 14.37
N CYS A 504 10.77 -7.36 13.80
CA CYS A 504 10.24 -7.09 12.45
C CYS A 504 11.29 -7.25 11.34
N LYS A 505 11.77 -8.49 11.13
CA LYS A 505 12.43 -8.91 9.88
C LYS A 505 11.45 -9.72 9.03
N ILE A 506 10.63 -9.01 8.26
CA ILE A 506 9.76 -9.53 7.19
C ILE A 506 10.42 -9.06 5.87
N GLY A 507 10.63 -9.85 4.82
CA GLY A 507 10.12 -11.19 4.54
C GLY A 507 9.28 -11.15 3.26
N GLN A 508 9.89 -11.44 2.10
CA GLN A 508 9.18 -11.55 0.82
C GLN A 508 9.42 -12.93 0.22
N LEU A 509 8.33 -13.70 0.11
CA LEU A 509 8.21 -14.90 -0.71
C LEU A 509 6.83 -14.89 -1.37
N CYS A 510 6.83 -14.97 -2.69
CA CYS A 510 5.74 -15.51 -3.50
C CYS A 510 6.20 -16.89 -3.99
N ALA A 511 5.38 -17.84 -4.42
CA ALA A 511 3.98 -18.18 -4.26
C ALA A 511 3.79 -19.44 -5.16
N SER A 512 2.97 -20.42 -4.76
CA SER A 512 2.12 -21.31 -5.61
C SER A 512 2.66 -21.86 -6.98
N GLU A 513 2.46 -23.12 -7.37
CA GLU A 513 1.63 -24.20 -6.82
C GLU A 513 1.83 -25.54 -7.56
N ALA A 514 1.25 -26.60 -6.97
CA ALA A 514 0.61 -27.76 -7.58
C ALA A 514 1.34 -28.67 -8.60
N GLY A 515 1.03 -29.96 -8.52
CA GLY A 515 1.33 -30.95 -9.55
C GLY A 515 0.20 -31.97 -9.67
N GLU A 516 0.03 -32.50 -10.88
CA GLU A 516 -0.71 -33.73 -11.19
C GLU A 516 0.17 -34.61 -12.10
N THR A 517 -0.14 -35.90 -12.21
CA THR A 517 0.86 -36.93 -12.52
C THR A 517 0.56 -37.75 -13.79
N VAL A 518 1.64 -38.19 -14.44
CA VAL A 518 1.73 -39.25 -15.48
C VAL A 518 1.35 -38.85 -16.92
N ILE A 519 2.37 -38.68 -17.78
CA ILE A 519 2.80 -39.67 -18.80
C ILE A 519 4.32 -39.46 -19.04
N SER A 520 4.98 -40.47 -19.61
CA SER A 520 6.43 -40.72 -19.61
C SER A 520 7.32 -39.78 -20.43
N GLU A 521 8.61 -39.77 -20.06
CA GLU A 521 9.79 -39.64 -20.94
C GLU A 521 9.92 -38.40 -21.83
N ALA A 522 10.54 -37.35 -21.27
CA ALA A 522 11.67 -36.67 -21.93
C ALA A 522 12.56 -35.96 -20.91
N VAL A 523 13.84 -36.35 -20.84
CA VAL A 523 14.86 -35.56 -20.12
C VAL A 523 15.13 -34.30 -20.94
N GLN A 524 14.65 -33.13 -20.47
CA GLN A 524 15.10 -31.84 -21.00
C GLN A 524 16.03 -31.14 -20.00
N ASP A 525 17.30 -31.24 -20.37
CA ASP A 525 18.50 -30.72 -19.73
C ASP A 525 18.46 -29.18 -19.70
N ASN A 526 17.88 -28.60 -18.64
CA ASN A 526 17.76 -27.14 -18.50
C ASN A 526 19.12 -26.47 -18.23
N THR A 527 19.88 -26.29 -19.31
CA THR A 527 21.04 -25.38 -19.42
C THR A 527 20.71 -24.22 -20.37
N PRO A 528 19.70 -23.34 -20.07
CA PRO A 528 19.29 -22.25 -20.95
C PRO A 528 20.25 -21.04 -20.89
N THR A 529 21.53 -21.27 -20.65
CA THR A 529 22.53 -20.22 -20.44
C THR A 529 22.95 -19.56 -21.75
N LEU A 530 22.96 -20.32 -22.85
CA LEU A 530 23.31 -19.91 -24.20
C LEU A 530 22.60 -20.79 -25.24
N PRO A 531 21.50 -20.35 -25.88
CA PRO A 531 20.91 -21.10 -26.98
C PRO A 531 21.86 -21.10 -28.18
N GLY A 532 22.28 -22.30 -28.64
CA GLY A 532 23.12 -22.49 -29.83
C GLY A 532 24.52 -23.08 -29.59
N TYR A 533 24.93 -23.36 -28.35
CA TYR A 533 26.19 -24.06 -28.05
C TYR A 533 25.99 -25.35 -27.26
N SER A 534 26.66 -26.42 -27.67
CA SER A 534 26.70 -27.68 -26.94
C SER A 534 27.58 -27.59 -25.68
N LYS A 535 27.34 -28.50 -24.72
CA LYS A 535 28.17 -28.60 -23.50
C LYS A 535 29.66 -28.80 -23.83
N ALA A 536 29.99 -29.56 -24.87
CA ALA A 536 31.36 -29.81 -25.31
C ALA A 536 32.06 -28.56 -25.87
N GLU A 537 31.35 -27.74 -26.67
CA GLU A 537 31.89 -26.47 -27.17
C GLU A 537 32.14 -25.49 -26.01
N LEU A 538 31.22 -25.39 -25.05
CA LEU A 538 31.42 -24.55 -23.85
C LEU A 538 32.63 -25.01 -23.01
N GLN A 539 32.87 -26.32 -22.91
CA GLN A 539 34.06 -26.87 -22.24
C GLN A 539 35.36 -26.48 -22.97
N SER A 540 35.34 -26.53 -24.31
CA SER A 540 36.46 -26.10 -25.17
C SER A 540 36.73 -24.60 -25.01
N PHE A 541 35.70 -23.76 -25.03
CA PHE A 541 35.85 -22.31 -24.80
C PHE A 541 36.35 -21.99 -23.39
N GLN A 542 35.93 -22.72 -22.35
CA GLN A 542 36.51 -22.58 -21.00
C GLN A 542 37.98 -23.04 -20.91
N ALA A 543 38.39 -24.03 -21.70
CA ALA A 543 39.78 -24.50 -21.76
C ALA A 543 40.69 -23.54 -22.56
N ALA A 544 40.15 -22.88 -23.59
CA ALA A 544 40.85 -21.91 -24.42
C ALA A 544 40.95 -20.51 -23.79
N ASP A 545 40.09 -20.17 -22.83
CA ASP A 545 40.12 -18.85 -22.17
C ASP A 545 41.36 -18.69 -21.27
N PRO A 546 42.19 -17.64 -21.47
CA PRO A 546 43.47 -17.49 -20.77
C PRO A 546 43.32 -17.17 -19.27
N THR A 547 42.12 -16.83 -18.79
CA THR A 547 41.84 -16.58 -17.36
C THR A 547 41.25 -17.81 -16.68
N ILE A 548 40.29 -18.49 -17.33
CA ILE A 548 39.61 -19.68 -16.80
C ILE A 548 40.53 -20.90 -16.86
N ARG A 549 41.40 -21.02 -17.87
CA ARG A 549 42.40 -22.09 -17.96
C ARG A 549 43.32 -22.13 -16.74
N VAL A 550 43.87 -20.99 -16.32
CA VAL A 550 44.75 -20.92 -15.13
C VAL A 550 44.01 -21.37 -13.87
N LEU A 551 42.76 -20.96 -13.69
CA LEU A 551 41.91 -21.48 -12.61
C LEU A 551 41.75 -23.01 -12.71
N ARG A 552 41.47 -23.54 -13.92
CA ARG A 552 41.22 -24.96 -14.16
C ARG A 552 42.46 -25.82 -13.89
N GLU A 553 43.66 -25.35 -14.21
CA GLU A 553 44.93 -26.04 -13.90
C GLU A 553 45.15 -26.20 -12.38
N PHE A 554 44.85 -25.18 -11.58
CA PHE A 554 44.87 -25.32 -10.11
C PHE A 554 43.70 -26.16 -9.57
N TRP A 555 42.52 -26.08 -10.22
CA TRP A 555 41.31 -26.80 -9.81
C TRP A 555 41.47 -28.31 -9.99
N SER A 556 42.05 -28.76 -11.12
CA SER A 556 42.33 -30.19 -11.38
C SER A 556 43.40 -30.76 -10.44
N GLN A 557 44.35 -29.95 -9.99
CA GLN A 557 45.33 -30.31 -8.96
C GLN A 557 44.76 -30.26 -7.52
N GLN A 558 43.52 -29.81 -7.33
CA GLN A 558 42.88 -29.48 -6.06
C GLN A 558 43.73 -28.58 -5.12
N LYS A 559 44.72 -27.87 -5.67
CA LYS A 559 45.68 -27.07 -4.92
C LYS A 559 45.43 -25.59 -5.17
N LYS A 560 44.94 -24.88 -4.15
CA LYS A 560 44.77 -23.43 -4.23
C LYS A 560 46.17 -22.76 -4.24
N PRO A 561 46.46 -21.85 -5.19
CA PRO A 561 47.76 -21.16 -5.22
C PRO A 561 48.02 -20.40 -3.90
N THR A 562 49.28 -20.24 -3.55
CA THR A 562 49.79 -19.55 -2.35
C THR A 562 49.62 -18.02 -2.45
N TYR A 563 50.10 -17.26 -1.47
CA TYR A 563 50.03 -15.80 -1.54
C TYR A 563 51.03 -15.19 -2.54
N GLN A 564 52.25 -15.76 -2.61
CA GLN A 564 53.30 -15.32 -3.51
C GLN A 564 52.92 -15.61 -4.97
N GLU A 565 52.53 -16.84 -5.32
CA GLU A 565 52.06 -17.21 -6.67
C GLU A 565 50.87 -16.34 -7.14
N LYS A 566 50.04 -15.81 -6.22
CA LYS A 566 48.94 -14.90 -6.58
C LYS A 566 49.39 -13.49 -6.94
N ALA A 567 50.55 -13.02 -6.47
CA ALA A 567 51.02 -11.66 -6.74
C ALA A 567 51.29 -11.45 -8.23
N ASP A 568 51.90 -12.45 -8.87
CA ASP A 568 52.35 -12.42 -10.26
C ASP A 568 51.19 -12.57 -11.28
N PHE A 569 50.02 -13.05 -10.83
CA PHE A 569 48.88 -13.22 -11.74
C PHE A 569 48.18 -11.90 -12.14
N PRO A 570 47.71 -11.79 -13.40
CA PRO A 570 46.90 -10.67 -13.87
C PRO A 570 45.65 -10.41 -13.01
N LYS A 571 45.19 -9.15 -12.98
CA LYS A 571 44.00 -8.73 -12.21
C LYS A 571 42.75 -9.61 -12.43
N PRO A 572 42.40 -10.05 -13.66
CA PRO A 572 41.27 -10.95 -13.89
C PRO A 572 41.40 -12.31 -13.20
N VAL A 573 42.58 -12.94 -13.29
CA VAL A 573 42.91 -14.23 -12.67
C VAL A 573 42.83 -14.11 -11.15
N ARG A 574 43.43 -13.05 -10.56
CA ARG A 574 43.29 -12.76 -9.11
C ARG A 574 41.84 -12.54 -8.68
N SER A 575 41.02 -11.89 -9.51
CA SER A 575 39.60 -11.69 -9.20
C SER A 575 38.82 -13.01 -9.20
N LEU A 576 39.13 -13.89 -10.15
CA LEU A 576 38.54 -15.22 -10.25
C LEU A 576 38.98 -16.13 -9.09
N LEU A 577 40.28 -16.18 -8.76
CA LEU A 577 40.82 -16.96 -7.64
C LEU A 577 40.28 -16.54 -6.27
N ARG A 578 39.82 -15.29 -6.10
CA ARG A 578 39.09 -14.86 -4.88
C ARG A 578 37.74 -15.57 -4.71
N GLN A 579 37.12 -16.04 -5.81
CA GLN A 579 35.85 -16.75 -5.78
C GLN A 579 36.00 -18.26 -5.52
N TRP A 580 37.21 -18.79 -5.31
CA TRP A 580 37.50 -20.22 -5.10
C TRP A 580 36.49 -20.98 -4.20
N PRO A 581 36.08 -20.49 -3.01
CA PRO A 581 35.13 -21.21 -2.15
C PRO A 581 33.75 -21.42 -2.79
N ARG A 582 33.37 -20.53 -3.72
CA ARG A 582 32.09 -20.50 -4.43
C ARG A 582 32.14 -21.22 -5.78
N ILE A 583 33.30 -21.63 -6.27
CA ILE A 583 33.41 -22.32 -7.55
C ILE A 583 33.04 -23.80 -7.37
N ARG A 584 32.30 -24.37 -8.30
CA ARG A 584 31.96 -25.80 -8.38
C ARG A 584 32.02 -26.24 -9.84
N GLU A 585 32.44 -27.47 -10.04
CA GLU A 585 32.41 -28.12 -11.34
C GLU A 585 31.12 -28.94 -11.48
N ARG A 586 30.50 -28.89 -12.65
CA ARG A 586 29.36 -29.72 -13.03
C ARG A 586 29.47 -30.01 -14.53
N ASP A 587 29.36 -31.28 -14.91
CA ASP A 587 29.38 -31.73 -16.31
C ASP A 587 30.59 -31.16 -17.11
N GLY A 588 31.78 -31.15 -16.49
CA GLY A 588 33.03 -30.62 -17.06
C GLY A 588 33.11 -29.09 -17.22
N LEU A 589 32.07 -28.36 -16.78
CA LEU A 589 32.00 -26.91 -16.80
C LEU A 589 32.18 -26.34 -15.39
N LEU A 590 32.93 -25.24 -15.29
CA LEU A 590 33.12 -24.51 -14.05
C LEU A 590 32.01 -23.46 -13.88
N TYR A 591 31.38 -23.47 -12.72
CA TYR A 591 30.33 -22.53 -12.30
C TYR A 591 30.74 -21.81 -11.02
N ARG A 592 30.27 -20.58 -10.85
CA ARG A 592 30.25 -19.86 -9.56
C ARG A 592 28.87 -19.99 -8.94
N VAL A 593 28.81 -20.62 -7.78
CA VAL A 593 27.61 -20.80 -6.98
C VAL A 593 27.41 -19.59 -6.08
N MET A 594 26.26 -18.94 -6.18
CA MET A 594 25.85 -17.86 -5.29
C MET A 594 24.46 -18.13 -4.72
N GLU A 595 24.17 -17.58 -3.56
CA GLU A 595 22.81 -17.49 -3.03
C GLU A 595 22.29 -16.10 -3.39
N ASP A 596 21.26 -16.08 -4.23
CA ASP A 596 20.50 -14.90 -4.63
C ASP A 596 19.25 -14.79 -3.72
N VAL A 597 18.94 -13.57 -3.27
CA VAL A 597 17.87 -13.31 -2.30
C VAL A 597 16.47 -13.63 -2.87
N HIS A 598 16.32 -13.64 -4.19
CA HIS A 598 15.04 -13.85 -4.88
C HIS A 598 14.95 -15.21 -5.58
N LEU A 599 16.09 -15.78 -6.02
CA LEU A 599 16.13 -17.01 -6.82
C LEU A 599 16.79 -18.21 -6.12
N GLY A 600 17.31 -18.04 -4.90
CA GLY A 600 17.98 -19.10 -4.17
C GLY A 600 19.36 -19.43 -4.77
N ARG A 601 19.69 -20.72 -4.93
CA ARG A 601 21.03 -21.16 -5.28
C ARG A 601 21.32 -21.07 -6.79
N CYS A 602 21.83 -19.92 -7.23
CA CYS A 602 22.19 -19.65 -8.62
C CYS A 602 23.55 -20.26 -9.01
N HIS A 603 23.58 -20.96 -10.15
CA HIS A 603 24.80 -21.48 -10.77
C HIS A 603 25.22 -20.60 -11.96
N GLN A 604 26.09 -19.63 -11.72
CA GLN A 604 26.61 -18.73 -12.76
C GLN A 604 27.70 -19.44 -13.57
N LEU A 605 27.50 -19.64 -14.88
CA LEU A 605 28.54 -20.21 -15.75
C LEU A 605 29.76 -19.27 -15.79
N LEU A 606 30.97 -19.81 -15.61
CA LEU A 606 32.19 -19.04 -15.85
C LEU A 606 32.34 -18.78 -17.34
N LEU A 607 32.06 -17.55 -17.77
CA LEU A 607 31.90 -17.22 -19.18
C LEU A 607 33.24 -16.84 -19.83
N PRO A 608 33.69 -17.59 -20.86
CA PRO A 608 34.87 -17.25 -21.67
C PRO A 608 34.79 -15.85 -22.28
N ALA A 609 35.94 -15.19 -22.42
CA ALA A 609 36.04 -13.83 -22.93
C ALA A 609 35.44 -13.65 -24.34
N CYS A 610 35.62 -14.64 -25.21
CA CYS A 610 35.09 -14.65 -26.58
C CYS A 610 33.55 -14.64 -26.66
N LEU A 611 32.84 -15.14 -25.65
CA LEU A 611 31.37 -15.25 -25.67
C LEU A 611 30.66 -14.03 -25.06
N LYS A 612 31.38 -13.12 -24.39
CA LYS A 612 30.78 -12.01 -23.62
C LYS A 612 29.89 -11.09 -24.45
N GLU A 613 30.36 -10.65 -25.61
CA GLU A 613 29.61 -9.73 -26.48
C GLU A 613 28.35 -10.41 -27.05
N GLN A 614 28.46 -11.68 -27.43
CA GLN A 614 27.34 -12.47 -27.95
C GLN A 614 26.29 -12.77 -26.89
N VAL A 615 26.69 -13.06 -25.65
CA VAL A 615 25.77 -13.20 -24.50
C VAL A 615 25.04 -11.87 -24.24
N LEU A 616 25.75 -10.75 -24.26
CA LEU A 616 25.14 -9.43 -24.04
C LEU A 616 24.14 -9.08 -25.15
N LYS A 617 24.49 -9.29 -26.43
CA LYS A 617 23.57 -9.09 -27.58
C LYS A 617 22.36 -10.03 -27.51
N SER A 618 22.56 -11.31 -27.20
CA SER A 618 21.45 -12.27 -27.07
C SER A 618 20.48 -11.87 -25.95
N VAL A 619 20.96 -11.56 -24.76
CA VAL A 619 20.11 -11.16 -23.62
C VAL A 619 19.44 -9.81 -23.85
N HIS A 620 20.09 -8.88 -24.55
CA HIS A 620 19.51 -7.58 -24.89
C HIS A 620 18.49 -7.69 -26.04
N ASP A 621 18.92 -8.10 -27.24
CA ASP A 621 18.15 -8.00 -28.47
C ASP A 621 17.11 -9.11 -28.60
N GLN A 622 17.52 -10.38 -28.40
CA GLN A 622 16.62 -11.54 -28.60
C GLN A 622 15.57 -11.67 -27.48
N MET A 623 15.71 -10.95 -26.37
CA MET A 623 14.71 -10.86 -25.31
C MET A 623 13.97 -9.51 -25.29
N GLY A 624 14.02 -8.74 -26.39
CA GLY A 624 13.14 -7.59 -26.63
C GLY A 624 13.73 -6.22 -26.25
N HIS A 625 15.01 -5.98 -26.53
CA HIS A 625 15.76 -4.74 -26.22
C HIS A 625 15.58 -4.27 -24.76
N GLN A 626 15.88 -5.17 -23.82
CA GLN A 626 15.73 -4.92 -22.39
C GLN A 626 16.69 -3.82 -21.90
N GLY A 627 16.17 -2.83 -21.19
CA GLY A 627 16.98 -1.74 -20.60
C GLY A 627 18.16 -2.25 -19.76
N ILE A 628 19.21 -1.42 -19.66
CA ILE A 628 20.55 -1.81 -19.16
C ILE A 628 20.49 -2.59 -17.84
N GLU A 629 19.74 -2.11 -16.85
CA GLU A 629 19.63 -2.78 -15.55
C GLU A 629 19.06 -4.20 -15.64
N ARG A 630 18.03 -4.42 -16.48
CA ARG A 630 17.37 -5.71 -16.64
C ARG A 630 18.22 -6.69 -17.45
N THR A 631 18.92 -6.20 -18.48
CA THR A 631 19.94 -6.97 -19.20
C THR A 631 21.08 -7.40 -18.26
N LEU A 632 21.62 -6.47 -17.45
CA LEU A 632 22.66 -6.79 -16.47
C LEU A 632 22.18 -7.74 -15.37
N GLY A 633 20.92 -7.63 -14.94
CA GLY A 633 20.30 -8.54 -13.97
C GLY A 633 20.22 -9.98 -14.49
N LEU A 634 19.70 -10.18 -15.70
CA LEU A 634 19.62 -11.50 -16.35
C LEU A 634 21.01 -12.12 -16.57
N VAL A 635 22.00 -11.33 -17.01
CA VAL A 635 23.38 -11.78 -17.14
C VAL A 635 23.96 -12.18 -15.78
N ARG A 636 23.75 -11.36 -14.73
CA ARG A 636 24.21 -11.66 -13.35
C ARG A 636 23.58 -12.92 -12.77
N GLN A 637 22.39 -13.33 -13.18
CA GLN A 637 21.78 -14.58 -12.73
C GLN A 637 22.42 -15.82 -13.39
N ARG A 638 22.94 -15.68 -14.61
CA ARG A 638 23.30 -16.80 -15.50
C ARG A 638 24.81 -16.99 -15.71
N CYS A 639 25.59 -15.90 -15.71
CA CYS A 639 26.99 -15.89 -16.12
C CYS A 639 27.87 -15.08 -15.13
N PHE A 640 29.15 -15.42 -15.06
CA PHE A 640 30.15 -14.68 -14.28
C PHE A 640 31.50 -14.62 -14.99
N TRP A 641 32.18 -13.47 -14.91
CA TRP A 641 33.57 -13.32 -15.35
C TRP A 641 34.32 -12.28 -14.51
N GLY A 642 35.65 -12.39 -14.47
CA GLY A 642 36.52 -11.45 -13.78
C GLY A 642 36.46 -10.06 -14.39
N GLY A 643 36.25 -9.04 -13.55
CA GLY A 643 36.14 -7.62 -13.97
C GLY A 643 34.80 -6.97 -13.62
N TYR A 644 33.76 -7.77 -13.32
CA TYR A 644 32.51 -7.26 -12.74
C TYR A 644 32.73 -6.79 -11.29
N ALA A 645 32.61 -5.48 -11.08
CA ALA A 645 32.32 -4.83 -9.80
C ALA A 645 31.21 -3.81 -10.08
#